data_AF-A0A257A7C3-F1
#
_entry.id   AF-A0A257A7C3-F1
#
_cell.length_a   1.000
_cell.length_b   1.000
_cell.length_c   1.000
_cell.angle_alpha   90.00
_cell.angle_beta   90.00
_cell.angle_gamma   90.00
#
_symmetry.space_group_name_H-M   'P 1'
#
loop_
_entity.id
_entity.type
_entity.pdbx_description
1 polymer ?
#
loop_
_entity_poly.entity_id
_entity_poly.type
_entity_poly.pdbx_seq_one_letter_code
_entity_poly.pdbx_strand_id
1 'polypeptide(L)'
;KSDVASIEVRGFGKISMGEGYNIQRTKNILPLYGEGDENKTNSIAGNVPLKMYNMVGVYGLRGYEILVMDLHPVQYDLKTGEIFYYKRIELTINLNEGEASQLYRGLKKDREVVSKVVDNAGLIKSYPTKKASSSIEYVIITNEEFKNMEGEYSLQHLAEFKKSMGINATIVSVEEITSNPLYWGEEEMFNDTQAQIRNFIRYAYLNWETDYVLLAGDGDVGDPEQNIIPPRYLFATTGGLPLGNDEEGFIPSDVYYACLDGTFNFDGDNRWGENASSNNISDVDEADLYAEVWVGRACIDSSQEVENFVMKTISYATSQDDSFFRKILMVGEYIGFGGVADFGSNYKDEVKSLIPEEYEKLTLYDRDWPGFNPNDPWNTGWEKEDIMELLNDGVHIVNHDGHSYYGYNMRMRNSDVDELTNNQYYFLYSQGCMAGGFDNPNGYDCIAEHHTVETSHGAFAVIMNARYGLGMEESTDAPSQRYDISFFKAVFEEGIRELGRGRANHYSKEDNVWRIDEPGMRWAYYETNLLGDPQLSFKKPEIGISIEKPIEGLYLFDRGPFLSIQKPVIIGSITIIASPSGNVDGVSFYIDGALMYTANEEPYEWKWNSFAIGYHTIKVEAFKEEKSVEQEKEVFIFNL
;
A
#
# COMPACT_ATOMS: atom_id res chain seq x y z
N LYS A 1 20.56 10.12 -23.85
CA LYS A 1 20.94 9.13 -22.83
C LYS A 1 22.23 9.65 -22.27
N SER A 2 22.23 9.94 -20.99
CA SER A 2 23.04 11.04 -20.54
C SER A 2 23.34 10.97 -19.04
N ASP A 3 24.61 10.78 -18.71
CA ASP A 3 25.09 10.78 -17.33
C ASP A 3 25.21 12.22 -16.83
N VAL A 4 25.05 12.42 -15.52
CA VAL A 4 25.24 13.75 -14.92
C VAL A 4 26.71 14.15 -14.99
N ALA A 5 27.00 15.21 -15.77
CA ALA A 5 28.35 15.72 -15.94
C ALA A 5 28.71 16.74 -14.84
N SER A 6 27.78 17.66 -14.57
CA SER A 6 27.91 18.63 -13.49
C SER A 6 26.56 19.23 -13.11
N ILE A 7 26.44 19.62 -11.83
CA ILE A 7 25.29 20.31 -11.27
C ILE A 7 25.74 21.70 -10.82
N GLU A 8 25.08 22.74 -11.30
CA GLU A 8 25.26 24.11 -10.83
C GLU A 8 23.97 24.62 -10.22
N VAL A 9 24.05 25.11 -8.98
CA VAL A 9 22.92 25.72 -8.26
C VAL A 9 23.28 27.15 -7.88
N ARG A 10 22.40 28.11 -8.19
CA ARG A 10 22.59 29.54 -7.89
C ARG A 10 21.36 30.11 -7.21
N GLY A 11 21.56 30.67 -6.01
CA GLY A 11 20.52 31.39 -5.26
C GLY A 11 20.52 32.88 -5.58
N PHE A 12 19.34 33.47 -5.76
CA PHE A 12 19.14 34.89 -6.06
C PHE A 12 18.18 35.56 -5.08
N GLY A 13 18.47 36.81 -4.75
CA GLY A 13 17.61 37.64 -3.90
C GLY A 13 17.49 37.11 -2.48
N LYS A 14 18.63 36.90 -1.80
CA LYS A 14 18.68 36.53 -0.38
C LYS A 14 17.87 37.51 0.47
N ILE A 15 16.93 37.01 1.26
CA ILE A 15 16.18 37.75 2.28
C ILE A 15 16.47 37.15 3.66
N SER A 16 16.85 38.01 4.59
CA SER A 16 16.88 37.68 6.01
C SER A 16 15.47 37.70 6.61
N MET A 17 15.12 36.67 7.37
CA MET A 17 13.92 36.61 8.19
C MET A 17 14.14 37.16 9.60
N GLY A 18 15.39 37.42 9.99
CA GLY A 18 15.79 37.89 11.32
C GLY A 18 16.91 37.04 11.92
N GLU A 19 17.49 37.54 13.01
CA GLU A 19 18.59 36.92 13.76
C GLU A 19 18.14 36.51 15.17
N GLY A 20 18.94 35.68 15.84
CA GLY A 20 18.68 35.23 17.22
C GLY A 20 17.60 34.15 17.34
N TYR A 21 17.21 33.51 16.23
CA TYR A 21 16.38 32.31 16.30
C TYR A 21 17.15 31.18 16.97
N ASN A 22 16.44 30.36 17.74
CA ASN A 22 16.97 29.10 18.27
C ASN A 22 16.17 27.96 17.65
N ILE A 23 16.67 27.41 16.54
CA ILE A 23 16.02 26.29 15.84
C ILE A 23 16.22 25.02 16.65
N GLN A 24 15.12 24.34 16.94
CA GLN A 24 15.15 23.02 17.55
C GLN A 24 15.80 22.02 16.59
N ARG A 25 16.77 21.25 17.09
CA ARG A 25 17.37 20.15 16.33
C ARG A 25 16.39 18.98 16.26
N THR A 26 16.51 18.17 15.20
CA THR A 26 15.81 16.89 15.10
C THR A 26 16.06 16.06 16.38
N LYS A 27 15.00 15.44 16.89
CA LYS A 27 15.02 14.64 18.12
C LYS A 27 15.42 13.19 17.82
N ASN A 28 15.54 12.39 18.86
CA ASN A 28 15.99 11.00 18.74
C ASN A 28 14.95 10.14 18.02
N ILE A 29 15.43 9.24 17.16
CA ILE A 29 14.62 8.15 16.60
C ILE A 29 14.50 7.07 17.67
N LEU A 30 13.29 6.57 17.90
CA LEU A 30 12.99 5.59 18.94
C LEU A 30 12.35 4.34 18.31
N PRO A 31 12.79 3.11 18.66
CA PRO A 31 12.09 1.91 18.25
C PRO A 31 10.74 1.82 18.97
N LEU A 32 9.70 1.30 18.30
CA LEU A 32 8.38 1.03 18.89
C LEU A 32 8.39 -0.14 19.90
N TYR A 33 9.56 -0.55 20.41
CA TYR A 33 9.74 -1.51 21.49
C TYR A 33 10.96 -1.15 22.36
N GLY A 34 10.75 -0.93 23.66
CA GLY A 34 11.81 -0.83 24.68
C GLY A 34 12.50 0.53 24.82
N GLU A 35 13.00 0.82 26.03
CA GLU A 35 13.45 2.14 26.51
C GLU A 35 14.46 2.85 25.57
N GLY A 36 14.17 4.13 25.31
CA GLY A 36 15.02 5.03 24.53
C GLY A 36 16.35 5.32 25.22
N ASP A 37 17.44 5.22 24.46
CA ASP A 37 18.77 5.60 24.94
C ASP A 37 19.13 7.01 24.45
N GLU A 38 19.73 7.81 25.34
CA GLU A 38 19.89 9.25 25.17
C GLU A 38 21.13 9.67 24.36
N ASN A 39 20.91 10.68 23.53
CA ASN A 39 21.81 11.80 23.20
C ASN A 39 23.13 11.52 22.46
N LYS A 40 23.20 11.98 21.20
CA LYS A 40 24.46 12.35 20.53
C LYS A 40 24.34 13.71 19.85
N THR A 41 25.06 14.70 20.36
CA THR A 41 25.22 16.00 19.70
C THR A 41 26.53 16.05 18.92
N ASN A 42 26.44 16.17 17.59
CA ASN A 42 27.55 16.69 16.80
C ASN A 42 27.43 18.22 16.66
N SER A 43 28.54 18.92 16.88
CA SER A 43 28.63 20.37 16.68
C SER A 43 29.03 20.65 15.23
N ILE A 44 28.05 21.00 14.40
CA ILE A 44 28.32 21.58 13.08
C ILE A 44 28.58 23.08 13.28
N ALA A 45 29.46 23.69 12.48
CA ALA A 45 29.67 25.13 12.44
C ALA A 45 29.43 25.63 11.01
N GLY A 46 28.70 26.74 10.86
CA GLY A 46 28.36 27.33 9.55
C GLY A 46 26.86 27.42 9.30
N ASN A 47 26.47 27.58 8.03
CA ASN A 47 25.08 27.56 7.60
C ASN A 47 24.55 26.11 7.58
N VAL A 48 23.28 25.90 7.91
CA VAL A 48 22.60 24.61 7.80
C VAL A 48 21.36 24.75 6.93
N PRO A 49 21.21 23.95 5.86
CA PRO A 49 22.23 23.08 5.28
C PRO A 49 23.44 23.87 4.75
N LEU A 50 24.63 23.26 4.73
CA LEU A 50 25.89 23.92 4.30
C LEU A 50 25.91 24.25 2.81
N LYS A 51 25.34 23.35 1.99
CA LYS A 51 25.21 23.50 0.54
C LYS A 51 23.81 24.01 0.20
N MET A 52 23.64 24.59 -0.99
CA MET A 52 22.30 24.96 -1.51
C MET A 52 21.55 23.77 -2.12
N TYR A 53 22.22 22.63 -2.26
CA TYR A 53 21.62 21.39 -2.71
C TYR A 53 22.39 20.18 -2.18
N ASN A 54 21.71 19.03 -2.15
CA ASN A 54 22.32 17.71 -2.02
C ASN A 54 21.91 16.85 -3.22
N MET A 55 22.81 16.01 -3.70
CA MET A 55 22.47 14.95 -4.65
C MET A 55 22.23 13.70 -3.83
N VAL A 56 21.02 13.15 -3.90
CA VAL A 56 20.65 11.93 -3.17
C VAL A 56 21.20 10.73 -3.93
N GLY A 57 20.88 10.64 -5.23
CA GLY A 57 21.38 9.57 -6.09
C GLY A 57 20.84 9.64 -7.51
N VAL A 58 21.29 8.72 -8.35
CA VAL A 58 20.69 8.42 -9.65
C VAL A 58 20.18 7.00 -9.62
N TYR A 59 18.90 6.81 -9.90
CA TYR A 59 18.22 5.52 -9.79
C TYR A 59 17.53 5.14 -11.09
N GLY A 60 17.26 3.86 -11.29
CA GLY A 60 16.59 3.35 -12.48
C GLY A 60 15.09 3.26 -12.24
N LEU A 61 14.28 3.81 -13.15
CA LEU A 61 12.83 3.59 -13.13
C LEU A 61 12.36 3.22 -14.52
N ARG A 62 12.00 1.95 -14.71
CA ARG A 62 11.48 1.41 -15.99
C ARG A 62 12.43 1.67 -17.17
N GLY A 63 13.74 1.66 -16.89
CA GLY A 63 14.81 1.94 -17.84
C GLY A 63 15.04 3.43 -18.16
N TYR A 64 14.53 4.33 -17.31
CA TYR A 64 14.88 5.76 -17.29
C TYR A 64 15.75 6.05 -16.08
N GLU A 65 16.82 6.82 -16.25
CA GLU A 65 17.66 7.27 -15.14
C GLU A 65 17.06 8.53 -14.49
N ILE A 66 16.82 8.46 -13.19
CA ILE A 66 16.17 9.49 -12.39
C ILE A 66 17.19 10.08 -11.42
N LEU A 67 17.58 11.33 -11.64
CA LEU A 67 18.37 12.09 -10.68
C LEU A 67 17.47 12.62 -9.57
N VAL A 68 17.71 12.19 -8.33
CA VAL A 68 17.02 12.70 -7.14
C VAL A 68 17.92 13.69 -6.42
N MET A 69 17.40 14.88 -6.11
CA MET A 69 18.16 15.93 -5.46
C MET A 69 17.30 16.82 -4.58
N ASP A 70 17.90 17.29 -3.48
CA ASP A 70 17.30 18.27 -2.58
C ASP A 70 17.80 19.66 -2.92
N LEU A 71 16.89 20.63 -2.97
CA LEU A 71 17.23 22.05 -3.05
C LEU A 71 16.97 22.70 -1.69
N HIS A 72 17.91 23.52 -1.21
CA HIS A 72 17.85 24.17 0.10
C HIS A 72 17.67 25.70 -0.06
N PRO A 73 16.43 26.18 -0.30
CA PRO A 73 16.16 27.60 -0.43
C PRO A 73 16.29 28.37 0.87
N VAL A 74 16.18 27.70 2.01
CA VAL A 74 16.29 28.27 3.36
C VAL A 74 17.57 27.77 4.02
N GLN A 75 18.31 28.67 4.66
CA GLN A 75 19.50 28.34 5.43
C GLN A 75 19.47 29.05 6.79
N TYR A 76 20.03 28.37 7.78
CA TYR A 76 20.18 28.86 9.15
C TYR A 76 21.65 29.05 9.50
N ASP A 77 22.05 30.26 9.88
CA ASP A 77 23.40 30.56 10.37
C ASP A 77 23.49 30.17 11.86
N LEU A 78 24.28 29.14 12.16
CA LEU A 78 24.44 28.61 13.53
C LEU A 78 25.11 29.59 14.50
N LYS A 79 25.82 30.61 14.01
CA LYS A 79 26.56 31.57 14.84
C LYS A 79 25.69 32.76 15.23
N THR A 80 24.92 33.29 14.28
CA THR A 80 24.07 34.47 14.49
C THR A 80 22.63 34.10 14.85
N GLY A 81 22.22 32.86 14.59
CA GLY A 81 20.82 32.48 14.63
C GLY A 81 20.01 33.12 13.50
N GLU A 82 20.65 33.55 12.40
CA GLU A 82 19.97 34.12 11.25
C GLU A 82 19.26 33.04 10.44
N ILE A 83 17.97 33.22 10.15
CA ILE A 83 17.29 32.45 9.11
C ILE A 83 17.20 33.33 7.87
N PHE A 84 17.61 32.81 6.72
CA PHE A 84 17.44 33.51 5.46
C PHE A 84 17.04 32.56 4.35
N TYR A 85 16.41 33.09 3.30
CA TYR A 85 16.05 32.31 2.13
C TYR A 85 16.38 33.03 0.82
N TYR A 86 16.50 32.28 -0.27
CA TYR A 86 16.65 32.81 -1.62
C TYR A 86 15.29 32.85 -2.32
N LYS A 87 14.89 34.00 -2.85
CA LYS A 87 13.62 34.16 -3.60
C LYS A 87 13.53 33.29 -4.85
N ARG A 88 14.68 32.97 -5.45
CA ARG A 88 14.79 32.16 -6.65
C ARG A 88 16.04 31.31 -6.56
N ILE A 89 15.90 30.03 -6.88
CA ILE A 89 17.01 29.13 -7.18
C ILE A 89 17.00 28.86 -8.68
N GLU A 90 18.17 28.87 -9.29
CA GLU A 90 18.40 28.37 -10.63
C GLU A 90 19.25 27.10 -10.56
N LEU A 91 18.72 26.02 -11.12
CA LEU A 91 19.37 24.72 -11.26
C LEU A 91 19.75 24.52 -12.72
N THR A 92 21.02 24.25 -12.98
CA THR A 92 21.52 23.84 -14.30
C THR A 92 22.19 22.48 -14.16
N ILE A 93 21.66 21.50 -14.89
CA ILE A 93 22.22 20.16 -14.97
C ILE A 93 22.86 19.99 -16.34
N ASN A 94 24.17 19.81 -16.38
CA ASN A 94 24.88 19.47 -17.61
C ASN A 94 24.99 17.96 -17.68
N LEU A 95 24.69 17.40 -18.85
CA LEU A 95 24.72 15.96 -19.06
C LEU A 95 25.76 15.59 -20.13
N ASN A 96 26.40 14.44 -19.94
CA ASN A 96 27.26 13.80 -20.94
C ASN A 96 26.44 12.88 -21.86
N GLU A 97 27.09 12.29 -22.86
CA GLU A 97 26.52 11.14 -23.55
C GLU A 97 26.70 9.90 -22.67
N GLY A 98 25.62 9.15 -22.45
CA GLY A 98 25.57 7.97 -21.59
C GLY A 98 24.89 6.80 -22.29
N GLU A 99 24.94 5.62 -21.67
CA GLU A 99 24.44 4.38 -22.26
C GLU A 99 22.93 4.19 -22.09
N ALA A 100 22.39 3.19 -22.78
CA ALA A 100 21.04 2.73 -22.59
C ALA A 100 20.93 1.87 -21.34
N SER A 101 20.03 2.20 -20.41
CA SER A 101 19.59 1.18 -19.46
C SER A 101 19.08 -0.02 -20.25
N GLN A 102 19.57 -1.19 -19.85
CA GLN A 102 19.18 -2.47 -20.43
C GLN A 102 17.73 -2.82 -20.10
N LEU A 103 17.12 -2.14 -19.12
CA LEU A 103 15.75 -2.30 -18.65
C LEU A 103 14.73 -1.40 -19.36
N TYR A 104 15.15 -0.72 -20.43
CA TYR A 104 14.25 0.13 -21.21
C TYR A 104 13.33 -0.68 -22.16
N ARG A 105 12.04 -0.80 -21.82
CA ARG A 105 11.03 -1.50 -22.66
C ARG A 105 10.41 -0.61 -23.75
N GLY A 106 10.32 0.70 -23.47
CA GLY A 106 9.73 1.70 -24.36
C GLY A 106 8.20 1.67 -24.48
N LEU A 107 7.50 1.08 -23.51
CA LEU A 107 6.04 0.95 -23.52
C LEU A 107 5.34 2.26 -23.14
N LYS A 108 4.08 2.40 -23.54
CA LYS A 108 3.25 3.57 -23.18
C LYS A 108 3.01 3.62 -21.67
N LYS A 109 2.70 2.49 -21.04
CA LYS A 109 2.45 2.38 -19.59
C LYS A 109 3.66 2.84 -18.76
N ASP A 110 4.88 2.48 -19.17
CA ASP A 110 6.11 2.89 -18.49
C ASP A 110 6.29 4.40 -18.53
N ARG A 111 6.00 5.03 -19.67
CA ARG A 111 6.06 6.49 -19.82
C ARG A 111 5.05 7.19 -18.94
N GLU A 112 3.84 6.63 -18.81
CA GLU A 112 2.80 7.18 -17.96
C GLU A 112 3.22 7.14 -16.48
N VAL A 113 3.86 6.04 -16.04
CA VAL A 113 4.44 5.93 -14.69
C VAL A 113 5.53 6.99 -14.49
N VAL A 114 6.56 7.00 -15.34
CA VAL A 114 7.72 7.91 -15.20
C VAL A 114 7.30 9.37 -15.28
N SER A 115 6.32 9.72 -16.13
CA SER A 115 5.84 11.09 -16.29
C SER A 115 5.20 11.69 -15.04
N LYS A 116 4.77 10.84 -14.09
CA LYS A 116 4.22 11.28 -12.80
C LYS A 116 5.30 11.49 -11.74
N VAL A 117 6.50 10.96 -11.94
CA VAL A 117 7.61 11.00 -10.97
C VAL A 117 8.56 12.17 -11.26
N VAL A 118 8.75 12.55 -12.53
CA VAL A 118 9.79 13.52 -12.93
C VAL A 118 9.27 14.93 -13.20
N ASP A 119 10.02 15.94 -12.75
CA ASP A 119 9.72 17.37 -12.99
C ASP A 119 9.81 17.78 -14.48
N ASN A 120 10.63 17.09 -15.26
CA ASN A 120 10.95 17.42 -16.65
C ASN A 120 10.32 16.44 -17.66
N ALA A 121 9.08 16.00 -17.41
CA ALA A 121 8.36 14.98 -18.20
C ALA A 121 8.35 15.20 -19.72
N GLY A 122 8.58 16.43 -20.20
CA GLY A 122 8.78 16.73 -21.62
C GLY A 122 9.93 15.96 -22.27
N LEU A 123 10.99 15.63 -21.52
CA LEU A 123 12.16 14.88 -22.02
C LEU A 123 11.86 13.42 -22.31
N ILE A 124 10.81 12.82 -21.72
CA ILE A 124 10.40 11.44 -22.01
C ILE A 124 10.13 11.25 -23.51
N LYS A 125 9.71 12.30 -24.22
CA LYS A 125 9.46 12.28 -25.67
C LYS A 125 10.72 12.06 -26.51
N SER A 126 11.92 12.29 -25.98
CA SER A 126 13.17 12.01 -26.69
C SER A 126 13.52 10.51 -26.73
N TYR A 127 12.87 9.69 -25.90
CA TYR A 127 13.09 8.25 -25.88
C TYR A 127 12.24 7.57 -26.97
N PRO A 128 12.70 6.46 -27.58
CA PRO A 128 11.97 5.76 -28.65
C PRO A 128 10.78 4.95 -28.10
N THR A 129 9.63 4.93 -28.79
CA THR A 129 8.47 4.12 -28.37
C THR A 129 8.49 2.73 -29.00
N LYS A 130 7.99 1.74 -28.26
CA LYS A 130 7.72 0.38 -28.74
C LYS A 130 6.22 0.10 -28.57
N LYS A 131 5.63 -0.58 -29.55
CA LYS A 131 4.26 -1.08 -29.42
C LYS A 131 4.29 -2.35 -28.57
N ALA A 132 3.41 -2.41 -27.57
CA ALA A 132 3.23 -3.61 -26.76
C ALA A 132 2.90 -4.83 -27.63
N SER A 133 3.48 -5.98 -27.28
CA SER A 133 3.12 -7.29 -27.83
C SER A 133 2.15 -8.04 -26.90
N SER A 134 1.90 -9.33 -27.12
CA SER A 134 1.22 -10.14 -26.11
C SER A 134 2.06 -10.17 -24.84
N SER A 135 1.49 -9.71 -23.73
CA SER A 135 2.15 -9.57 -22.43
C SER A 135 1.71 -10.67 -21.45
N ILE A 136 2.57 -11.01 -20.51
CA ILE A 136 2.24 -11.72 -19.27
C ILE A 136 2.46 -10.70 -18.15
N GLU A 137 1.39 -10.00 -17.76
CA GLU A 137 1.46 -8.91 -16.80
C GLU A 137 1.72 -9.39 -15.36
N TYR A 138 1.31 -10.62 -15.03
CA TYR A 138 1.32 -11.17 -13.67
C TYR A 138 2.07 -12.51 -13.61
N VAL A 139 3.11 -12.59 -12.80
CA VAL A 139 3.90 -13.83 -12.62
C VAL A 139 3.80 -14.27 -11.17
N ILE A 140 3.43 -15.53 -10.95
CA ILE A 140 3.51 -16.20 -9.65
C ILE A 140 4.80 -17.02 -9.64
N ILE A 141 5.66 -16.80 -8.66
CA ILE A 141 6.86 -17.61 -8.41
C ILE A 141 6.59 -18.46 -7.18
N THR A 142 6.88 -19.75 -7.22
CA THR A 142 6.64 -20.71 -6.11
C THR A 142 7.52 -21.96 -6.26
N ASN A 143 7.40 -23.00 -5.43
CA ASN A 143 8.06 -24.29 -5.68
C ASN A 143 7.28 -25.16 -6.68
N GLU A 144 7.88 -26.25 -7.17
CA GLU A 144 7.19 -27.20 -8.04
C GLU A 144 6.00 -27.89 -7.34
N GLU A 145 6.03 -28.05 -6.02
CA GLU A 145 4.92 -28.66 -5.28
C GLU A 145 3.63 -27.82 -5.39
N PHE A 146 3.66 -26.56 -4.98
CA PHE A 146 2.49 -25.68 -5.02
C PHE A 146 2.11 -25.26 -6.43
N LYS A 147 3.09 -25.20 -7.34
CA LYS A 147 2.80 -25.07 -8.77
C LYS A 147 2.04 -26.27 -9.32
N ASN A 148 2.17 -27.47 -8.78
CA ASN A 148 1.44 -28.65 -9.30
C ASN A 148 0.28 -29.07 -8.38
N MET A 149 -0.01 -28.30 -7.34
CA MET A 149 -1.08 -28.57 -6.40
C MET A 149 -2.46 -28.54 -7.09
N GLU A 150 -3.26 -29.56 -6.81
CA GLU A 150 -4.68 -29.61 -7.18
C GLU A 150 -5.54 -29.25 -5.96
N GLY A 151 -6.67 -28.59 -6.18
CA GLY A 151 -7.58 -28.19 -5.10
C GLY A 151 -8.49 -27.04 -5.55
N GLU A 152 -9.57 -26.76 -4.81
CA GLU A 152 -10.51 -25.67 -5.17
C GLU A 152 -9.88 -24.27 -5.05
N TYR A 153 -8.81 -24.13 -4.26
CA TYR A 153 -8.09 -22.88 -4.06
C TYR A 153 -6.57 -23.05 -4.27
N SER A 154 -6.14 -23.53 -5.44
CA SER A 154 -4.72 -23.62 -5.80
C SER A 154 -4.21 -22.35 -6.51
N LEU A 155 -2.88 -22.24 -6.67
CA LEU A 155 -2.26 -21.14 -7.42
C LEU A 155 -2.69 -21.13 -8.91
N GLN A 156 -3.04 -22.29 -9.49
CA GLN A 156 -3.64 -22.39 -10.82
C GLN A 156 -4.95 -21.63 -10.88
N HIS A 157 -5.84 -21.83 -9.90
CA HIS A 157 -7.10 -21.12 -9.85
C HIS A 157 -6.91 -19.62 -9.66
N LEU A 158 -5.91 -19.19 -8.87
CA LEU A 158 -5.55 -17.77 -8.81
C LEU A 158 -5.12 -17.23 -10.18
N ALA A 159 -4.24 -17.94 -10.90
CA ALA A 159 -3.80 -17.53 -12.23
C ALA A 159 -4.94 -17.49 -13.26
N GLU A 160 -5.86 -18.45 -13.21
CA GLU A 160 -7.07 -18.49 -14.05
C GLU A 160 -8.04 -17.37 -13.70
N PHE A 161 -8.22 -17.09 -12.41
CA PHE A 161 -9.00 -15.95 -11.93
C PHE A 161 -8.43 -14.63 -12.47
N LYS A 162 -7.11 -14.42 -12.41
CA LYS A 162 -6.45 -13.24 -13.02
C LYS A 162 -6.74 -13.13 -14.51
N LYS A 163 -6.63 -14.24 -15.25
CA LYS A 163 -6.99 -14.29 -16.68
C LYS A 163 -8.45 -13.95 -16.94
N SER A 164 -9.36 -14.39 -16.07
CA SER A 164 -10.79 -14.04 -16.16
C SER A 164 -11.06 -12.55 -15.99
N MET A 165 -10.18 -11.84 -15.25
CA MET A 165 -10.20 -10.38 -15.11
C MET A 165 -9.45 -9.65 -16.24
N GLY A 166 -8.97 -10.36 -17.26
CA GLY A 166 -8.24 -9.80 -18.39
C GLY A 166 -6.75 -9.56 -18.13
N ILE A 167 -6.17 -10.17 -17.10
CA ILE A 167 -4.75 -10.06 -16.73
C ILE A 167 -4.06 -11.37 -17.08
N ASN A 168 -3.13 -11.37 -18.03
CA ASN A 168 -2.44 -12.61 -18.39
C ASN A 168 -1.48 -12.99 -17.27
N ALA A 169 -1.76 -14.14 -16.65
CA ALA A 169 -0.97 -14.67 -15.55
C ALA A 169 -0.25 -15.98 -15.93
N THR A 170 0.92 -16.21 -15.35
CA THR A 170 1.62 -17.49 -15.40
C THR A 170 2.21 -17.85 -14.04
N ILE A 171 2.52 -19.12 -13.85
CA ILE A 171 3.21 -19.65 -12.67
C ILE A 171 4.54 -20.22 -13.13
N VAL A 172 5.62 -19.90 -12.44
CA VAL A 172 6.99 -20.40 -12.70
C VAL A 172 7.56 -20.89 -11.37
N SER A 173 8.24 -22.04 -11.40
CA SER A 173 8.82 -22.57 -10.17
C SER A 173 10.24 -22.05 -9.91
N VAL A 174 10.66 -22.06 -8.65
CA VAL A 174 12.04 -21.79 -8.24
C VAL A 174 12.97 -22.83 -8.86
N GLU A 175 12.55 -24.08 -9.00
CA GLU A 175 13.32 -25.16 -9.63
C GLU A 175 13.53 -24.93 -11.13
N GLU A 176 12.52 -24.41 -11.85
CA GLU A 176 12.66 -24.00 -13.25
C GLU A 176 13.62 -22.83 -13.41
N ILE A 177 13.61 -21.88 -12.47
CA ILE A 177 14.51 -20.72 -12.48
C ILE A 177 15.94 -21.18 -12.20
N THR A 178 16.14 -21.87 -11.08
CA THR A 178 17.48 -22.23 -10.59
C THR A 178 18.20 -23.22 -11.49
N SER A 179 17.45 -24.11 -12.17
CA SER A 179 18.03 -25.05 -13.14
C SER A 179 18.34 -24.44 -14.52
N ASN A 180 17.96 -23.18 -14.77
CA ASN A 180 18.15 -22.52 -16.06
C ASN A 180 19.38 -21.60 -16.08
N PRO A 181 20.45 -21.95 -16.83
CA PRO A 181 21.67 -21.13 -16.90
C PRO A 181 21.49 -19.74 -17.49
N LEU A 182 20.34 -19.43 -18.10
CA LEU A 182 20.03 -18.08 -18.57
C LEU A 182 19.99 -17.04 -17.44
N TYR A 183 19.72 -17.48 -16.21
CA TYR A 183 19.59 -16.61 -15.05
C TYR A 183 20.82 -16.63 -14.13
N TRP A 184 21.89 -17.31 -14.55
CA TRP A 184 23.14 -17.38 -13.81
C TRP A 184 24.05 -16.21 -14.19
N GLY A 185 24.58 -15.51 -13.18
CA GLY A 185 25.61 -14.50 -13.33
C GLY A 185 27.01 -15.09 -13.54
N GLU A 186 27.95 -14.24 -13.93
CA GLU A 186 29.35 -14.63 -14.14
C GLU A 186 30.08 -14.87 -12.81
N GLU A 187 29.70 -14.16 -11.75
CA GLU A 187 30.33 -14.26 -10.43
C GLU A 187 29.48 -15.10 -9.48
N GLU A 188 30.15 -15.93 -8.68
CA GLU A 188 29.50 -16.89 -7.79
C GLU A 188 28.58 -16.23 -6.75
N MET A 189 28.94 -15.04 -6.26
CA MET A 189 28.12 -14.33 -5.27
C MET A 189 26.78 -13.82 -5.82
N PHE A 190 26.62 -13.77 -7.14
CA PHE A 190 25.37 -13.41 -7.83
C PHE A 190 24.66 -14.63 -8.44
N ASN A 191 24.96 -15.84 -7.94
CA ASN A 191 24.40 -17.11 -8.39
C ASN A 191 23.59 -17.85 -7.32
N ASP A 192 23.29 -17.22 -6.19
CA ASP A 192 22.34 -17.77 -5.22
C ASP A 192 20.89 -17.71 -5.74
N THR A 193 19.99 -18.40 -5.04
CA THR A 193 18.58 -18.52 -5.43
C THR A 193 17.92 -17.14 -5.60
N GLN A 194 18.19 -16.22 -4.67
CA GLN A 194 17.66 -14.86 -4.73
C GLN A 194 18.11 -14.11 -5.99
N ALA A 195 19.39 -14.17 -6.35
CA ALA A 195 19.91 -13.52 -7.55
C ALA A 195 19.34 -14.14 -8.84
N GLN A 196 19.18 -15.46 -8.87
CA GLN A 196 18.58 -16.18 -10.01
C GLN A 196 17.09 -15.82 -10.17
N ILE A 197 16.33 -15.73 -9.09
CA ILE A 197 14.93 -15.24 -9.10
C ILE A 197 14.88 -13.81 -9.61
N ARG A 198 15.72 -12.91 -9.10
CA ARG A 198 15.77 -11.50 -9.58
C ARG A 198 16.12 -11.41 -11.07
N ASN A 199 17.05 -12.25 -11.55
CA ASN A 199 17.41 -12.32 -12.97
C ASN A 199 16.27 -12.87 -13.84
N PHE A 200 15.52 -13.85 -13.35
CA PHE A 200 14.30 -14.30 -14.02
C PHE A 200 13.26 -13.17 -14.09
N ILE A 201 13.07 -12.40 -13.01
CA ILE A 201 12.14 -11.26 -13.01
C ILE A 201 12.57 -10.21 -14.03
N ARG A 202 13.89 -9.91 -14.18
CA ARG A 202 14.41 -9.06 -15.26
C ARG A 202 14.03 -9.59 -16.64
N TYR A 203 14.18 -10.90 -16.85
CA TYR A 203 13.78 -11.55 -18.09
C TYR A 203 12.29 -11.39 -18.35
N ALA A 204 11.42 -11.67 -17.36
CA ALA A 204 9.98 -11.54 -17.48
C ALA A 204 9.55 -10.08 -17.73
N TYR A 205 10.14 -9.14 -17.01
CA TYR A 205 9.93 -7.70 -17.19
C TYR A 205 10.24 -7.26 -18.63
N LEU A 206 11.38 -7.66 -19.19
CA LEU A 206 11.82 -7.28 -20.54
C LEU A 206 11.09 -7.99 -21.67
N ASN A 207 10.85 -9.29 -21.52
CA ASN A 207 10.40 -10.16 -22.61
C ASN A 207 8.90 -10.43 -22.56
N TRP A 208 8.29 -10.40 -21.38
CA TRP A 208 6.87 -10.62 -21.18
C TRP A 208 6.11 -9.34 -20.79
N GLU A 209 6.82 -8.23 -20.63
CA GLU A 209 6.24 -6.94 -20.23
C GLU A 209 5.52 -7.01 -18.86
N THR A 210 6.02 -7.88 -17.96
CA THR A 210 5.49 -8.11 -16.61
C THR A 210 5.50 -6.83 -15.77
N ASP A 211 4.45 -6.63 -14.98
CA ASP A 211 4.32 -5.50 -14.04
C ASP A 211 4.12 -5.96 -12.60
N TYR A 212 3.61 -7.18 -12.38
CA TYR A 212 3.31 -7.72 -11.06
C TYR A 212 3.99 -9.07 -10.86
N VAL A 213 4.58 -9.25 -9.68
CA VAL A 213 5.17 -10.53 -9.26
C VAL A 213 4.63 -10.90 -7.88
N LEU A 214 3.98 -12.05 -7.78
CA LEU A 214 3.63 -12.65 -6.50
C LEU A 214 4.67 -13.70 -6.15
N LEU A 215 5.37 -13.49 -5.04
CA LEU A 215 6.25 -14.47 -4.42
C LEU A 215 5.39 -15.38 -3.54
N ALA A 216 4.96 -16.52 -4.06
CA ALA A 216 4.11 -17.48 -3.37
C ALA A 216 4.99 -18.57 -2.74
N GLY A 217 5.55 -18.26 -1.58
CA GLY A 217 6.42 -19.13 -0.80
C GLY A 217 6.97 -18.36 0.39
N ASP A 218 7.10 -19.04 1.53
CA ASP A 218 7.68 -18.44 2.72
C ASP A 218 9.21 -18.22 2.60
N GLY A 219 9.73 -17.38 3.48
CA GLY A 219 11.13 -16.97 3.59
C GLY A 219 11.83 -17.50 4.84
N ASP A 220 11.31 -18.54 5.51
CA ASP A 220 11.92 -19.12 6.72
C ASP A 220 13.37 -19.55 6.48
N VAL A 221 14.33 -18.73 6.91
CA VAL A 221 15.75 -19.04 6.71
C VAL A 221 16.27 -20.11 7.69
N GLY A 222 15.53 -20.39 8.76
CA GLY A 222 15.83 -21.38 9.77
C GLY A 222 15.44 -22.80 9.36
N ASP A 223 14.43 -22.95 8.50
CA ASP A 223 13.96 -24.22 7.94
C ASP A 223 14.08 -24.26 6.41
N PRO A 224 15.09 -24.97 5.85
CA PRO A 224 15.27 -25.08 4.41
C PRO A 224 14.10 -25.70 3.64
N GLU A 225 13.21 -26.48 4.29
CA GLU A 225 12.02 -27.04 3.63
C GLU A 225 10.91 -25.99 3.47
N GLN A 226 10.86 -25.00 4.38
CA GLN A 226 9.89 -23.90 4.38
C GLN A 226 10.44 -22.64 3.68
N ASN A 227 11.76 -22.55 3.46
CA ASN A 227 12.43 -21.45 2.74
C ASN A 227 12.22 -21.47 1.21
N ILE A 228 10.98 -21.41 0.76
CA ILE A 228 10.64 -21.57 -0.67
C ILE A 228 11.14 -20.39 -1.49
N ILE A 229 10.95 -19.16 -1.01
CA ILE A 229 11.42 -17.93 -1.68
C ILE A 229 12.26 -17.12 -0.70
N PRO A 230 13.58 -17.34 -0.66
CA PRO A 230 14.41 -16.70 0.35
C PRO A 230 14.39 -15.17 0.23
N PRO A 231 14.35 -14.42 1.35
CA PRO A 231 14.54 -12.98 1.31
C PRO A 231 15.97 -12.63 0.91
N ARG A 232 16.16 -11.43 0.36
CA ARG A 232 17.46 -10.77 0.37
C ARG A 232 17.52 -9.87 1.60
N TYR A 233 18.57 -10.03 2.39
CA TYR A 233 18.87 -9.14 3.50
C TYR A 233 19.56 -7.87 3.00
N LEU A 234 18.92 -6.72 3.18
CA LEU A 234 19.47 -5.42 2.83
C LEU A 234 20.01 -4.73 4.08
N PHE A 235 21.22 -4.18 3.96
CA PHE A 235 21.91 -3.49 5.04
C PHE A 235 21.41 -2.06 5.17
N ALA A 236 20.92 -1.70 6.36
CA ALA A 236 20.60 -0.34 6.72
C ALA A 236 20.93 -0.09 8.18
N THR A 237 20.96 1.18 8.57
CA THR A 237 21.06 1.57 9.98
C THR A 237 19.81 2.34 10.39
N THR A 238 19.50 2.35 11.68
CA THR A 238 18.48 3.26 12.23
C THR A 238 18.98 4.72 12.25
N GLY A 239 20.29 4.90 12.08
CA GLY A 239 20.95 6.18 11.83
C GLY A 239 20.66 6.73 10.43
N GLY A 240 20.94 8.02 10.26
CA GLY A 240 20.94 8.68 8.95
C GLY A 240 22.34 9.12 8.58
N LEU A 241 22.47 10.02 7.61
CA LEU A 241 23.76 10.61 7.26
C LEU A 241 24.11 11.88 8.04
N PRO A 242 25.38 12.03 8.49
CA PRO A 242 26.46 11.03 8.44
C PRO A 242 26.23 9.89 9.44
N LEU A 243 26.66 8.67 9.07
CA LEU A 243 26.48 7.47 9.89
C LEU A 243 27.03 7.67 11.31
N GLY A 244 26.21 7.37 12.32
CA GLY A 244 26.58 7.33 13.73
C GLY A 244 26.90 5.91 14.23
N ASN A 245 27.08 5.77 15.55
CA ASN A 245 27.11 4.46 16.21
C ASN A 245 25.67 3.98 16.47
N ASP A 246 24.91 3.80 15.41
CA ASP A 246 23.48 3.47 15.46
C ASP A 246 23.28 1.97 15.20
N GLU A 247 22.05 1.46 15.39
CA GLU A 247 21.76 0.04 15.19
C GLU A 247 21.96 -0.33 13.71
N GLU A 248 22.79 -1.33 13.45
CA GLU A 248 22.96 -1.93 12.12
C GLU A 248 21.95 -3.08 11.95
N GLY A 249 21.32 -3.16 10.78
CA GLY A 249 20.30 -4.17 10.49
C GLY A 249 20.52 -4.85 9.16
N PHE A 250 20.29 -6.16 9.14
CA PHE A 250 20.11 -6.97 7.94
C PHE A 250 18.61 -7.24 7.80
N ILE A 251 17.96 -6.49 6.91
CA ILE A 251 16.51 -6.40 6.82
C ILE A 251 16.03 -7.30 5.67
N PRO A 252 15.18 -8.32 5.92
CA PRO A 252 14.62 -9.13 4.84
C PRO A 252 13.70 -8.26 3.99
N SER A 253 14.00 -8.16 2.70
CA SER A 253 13.32 -7.20 1.82
C SER A 253 13.00 -7.78 0.45
N ASP A 254 11.74 -7.64 0.06
CA ASP A 254 11.26 -7.95 -1.29
C ASP A 254 11.48 -6.80 -2.28
N VAL A 255 11.98 -5.65 -1.82
CA VAL A 255 12.47 -4.55 -2.70
C VAL A 255 13.52 -5.09 -3.66
N TYR A 256 14.39 -5.99 -3.22
CA TYR A 256 15.40 -6.62 -4.07
C TYR A 256 14.80 -7.28 -5.32
N TYR A 257 13.60 -7.86 -5.20
CA TYR A 257 12.88 -8.48 -6.32
C TYR A 257 12.10 -7.47 -7.17
N ALA A 258 11.83 -6.27 -6.64
CA ALA A 258 11.05 -5.21 -7.29
C ALA A 258 11.92 -4.24 -8.11
N CYS A 259 13.04 -3.82 -7.53
CA CYS A 259 14.02 -2.90 -8.11
C CYS A 259 15.06 -3.73 -8.87
N LEU A 260 15.14 -3.55 -10.19
CA LEU A 260 15.85 -4.47 -11.08
C LEU A 260 17.15 -3.88 -11.63
N ASP A 261 17.41 -2.58 -11.48
CA ASP A 261 18.70 -1.99 -11.86
C ASP A 261 19.82 -2.34 -10.85
N GLY A 262 21.07 -2.36 -11.31
CA GLY A 262 22.25 -2.60 -10.48
C GLY A 262 22.39 -4.00 -9.86
N THR A 263 23.49 -4.23 -9.13
CA THR A 263 23.77 -5.52 -8.46
C THR A 263 23.22 -5.60 -7.05
N PHE A 264 22.96 -4.46 -6.39
CA PHE A 264 22.72 -4.34 -4.94
C PHE A 264 23.92 -4.76 -4.06
N ASN A 265 25.09 -4.94 -4.64
CA ASN A 265 26.32 -5.27 -3.92
C ASN A 265 27.46 -5.01 -4.90
N PHE A 266 27.87 -3.75 -5.04
CA PHE A 266 28.90 -3.37 -6.00
C PHE A 266 30.29 -3.67 -5.43
N ASP A 267 30.48 -3.62 -4.11
CA ASP A 267 31.78 -3.80 -3.48
C ASP A 267 32.17 -5.27 -3.24
N GLY A 268 31.25 -6.18 -3.51
CA GLY A 268 31.48 -7.60 -3.42
C GLY A 268 31.58 -8.08 -1.98
N ASP A 269 30.99 -7.36 -1.02
CA ASP A 269 31.06 -7.68 0.39
C ASP A 269 29.77 -8.37 0.90
N ASN A 270 29.55 -8.47 2.23
CA ASN A 270 28.39 -9.18 2.80
C ASN A 270 27.19 -8.25 3.09
N ARG A 271 27.29 -6.97 2.79
CA ARG A 271 26.27 -5.95 3.03
C ARG A 271 25.66 -5.57 1.69
N TRP A 272 24.40 -5.95 1.50
CA TRP A 272 23.70 -5.67 0.25
C TRP A 272 22.87 -4.40 0.36
N GLY A 273 22.83 -3.59 -0.69
CA GLY A 273 21.99 -2.41 -0.77
C GLY A 273 22.48 -1.28 0.13
N GLU A 274 23.79 -1.21 0.36
CA GLU A 274 24.40 -0.15 1.12
C GLU A 274 24.20 1.20 0.45
N ASN A 275 24.07 2.24 1.27
CA ASN A 275 24.09 3.59 0.75
C ASN A 275 25.54 4.02 0.41
N ALA A 276 25.68 5.10 -0.36
CA ALA A 276 26.96 5.56 -0.91
C ALA A 276 28.05 5.91 0.13
N SER A 277 27.68 6.11 1.41
CA SER A 277 28.63 6.36 2.48
C SER A 277 29.07 5.13 3.27
N SER A 278 28.33 4.02 3.13
CA SER A 278 28.59 2.77 3.85
C SER A 278 29.44 1.79 3.04
N ASN A 279 29.53 1.98 1.71
CA ASN A 279 30.20 1.02 0.83
C ASN A 279 31.68 1.31 0.56
N ASN A 280 32.40 0.28 0.14
CA ASN A 280 33.83 0.37 -0.19
C ASN A 280 34.10 0.92 -1.61
N ILE A 281 33.06 1.14 -2.42
CA ILE A 281 33.15 1.76 -3.75
C ILE A 281 32.60 3.18 -3.67
N SER A 282 33.52 4.16 -3.70
CA SER A 282 33.20 5.57 -3.45
C SER A 282 32.00 6.09 -4.26
N ASP A 283 31.05 6.68 -3.53
CA ASP A 283 29.96 7.54 -4.05
C ASP A 283 28.89 6.84 -4.91
N VAL A 284 28.72 5.52 -4.79
CA VAL A 284 27.64 4.78 -5.47
C VAL A 284 26.61 4.30 -4.44
N ASP A 285 25.33 4.64 -4.60
CA ASP A 285 24.26 3.99 -3.84
C ASP A 285 24.01 2.61 -4.45
N GLU A 286 24.14 1.53 -3.68
CA GLU A 286 24.05 0.19 -4.24
C GLU A 286 22.61 -0.25 -4.48
N ALA A 287 21.69 0.25 -3.66
CA ALA A 287 20.29 -0.04 -3.81
C ALA A 287 19.66 0.86 -4.88
N ASP A 288 19.01 0.22 -5.83
CA ASP A 288 18.04 0.90 -6.67
C ASP A 288 16.75 1.13 -5.84
N LEU A 289 16.26 2.36 -5.81
CA LEU A 289 15.17 2.79 -4.94
C LEU A 289 13.84 3.01 -5.67
N TYR A 290 13.73 2.51 -6.90
CA TYR A 290 12.54 2.61 -7.74
C TYR A 290 12.21 1.25 -8.33
N ALA A 291 10.91 0.92 -8.42
CA ALA A 291 10.50 -0.44 -8.76
C ALA A 291 10.17 -0.63 -10.25
N GLU A 292 10.85 -1.56 -10.92
CA GLU A 292 10.51 -2.04 -12.27
C GLU A 292 9.33 -2.99 -12.28
N VAL A 293 9.02 -3.66 -11.17
CA VAL A 293 7.82 -4.49 -11.00
C VAL A 293 7.26 -4.33 -9.60
N TRP A 294 5.95 -4.50 -9.44
CA TRP A 294 5.31 -4.45 -8.14
C TRP A 294 5.23 -5.84 -7.53
N VAL A 295 5.92 -6.00 -6.41
CA VAL A 295 6.04 -7.27 -5.68
C VAL A 295 5.08 -7.32 -4.49
N GLY A 296 4.52 -8.50 -4.25
CA GLY A 296 3.89 -8.90 -3.00
C GLY A 296 4.23 -10.37 -2.71
N ARG A 297 4.10 -10.79 -1.46
CA ARG A 297 4.44 -12.14 -1.01
C ARG A 297 3.24 -12.84 -0.38
N ALA A 298 3.02 -14.09 -0.74
CA ALA A 298 2.23 -15.00 0.07
C ALA A 298 3.22 -15.91 0.79
N CYS A 299 3.41 -15.69 2.09
CA CYS A 299 4.20 -16.60 2.93
C CYS A 299 3.39 -17.88 3.07
N ILE A 300 3.78 -18.92 2.35
CA ILE A 300 3.07 -20.19 2.33
C ILE A 300 4.14 -21.28 2.34
N ASP A 301 3.97 -22.28 3.18
CA ASP A 301 4.80 -23.47 3.27
C ASP A 301 3.96 -24.77 3.37
N SER A 302 2.63 -24.63 3.44
CA SER A 302 1.70 -25.76 3.37
C SER A 302 0.59 -25.60 2.32
N SER A 303 0.01 -26.73 1.90
CA SER A 303 -1.15 -26.73 1.02
C SER A 303 -2.37 -26.00 1.62
N GLN A 304 -2.52 -26.01 2.95
CA GLN A 304 -3.66 -25.36 3.60
C GLN A 304 -3.53 -23.82 3.56
N GLU A 305 -2.32 -23.31 3.73
CA GLU A 305 -2.02 -21.88 3.59
C GLU A 305 -2.21 -21.38 2.16
N VAL A 306 -1.83 -22.18 1.15
CA VAL A 306 -2.14 -21.89 -0.26
C VAL A 306 -3.64 -21.69 -0.43
N GLU A 307 -4.46 -22.63 0.08
CA GLU A 307 -5.91 -22.55 0.00
C GLU A 307 -6.46 -21.32 0.72
N ASN A 308 -5.99 -21.03 1.93
CA ASN A 308 -6.40 -19.87 2.71
C ASN A 308 -6.09 -18.56 1.97
N PHE A 309 -4.88 -18.41 1.45
CA PHE A 309 -4.46 -17.23 0.70
C PHE A 309 -5.31 -17.00 -0.56
N VAL A 310 -5.47 -18.05 -1.38
CA VAL A 310 -6.18 -17.96 -2.67
C VAL A 310 -7.67 -17.72 -2.43
N MET A 311 -8.28 -18.42 -1.47
CA MET A 311 -9.68 -18.23 -1.08
C MET A 311 -9.94 -16.79 -0.66
N LYS A 312 -9.16 -16.24 0.29
CA LYS A 312 -9.34 -14.87 0.79
C LYS A 312 -9.16 -13.84 -0.32
N THR A 313 -8.16 -14.04 -1.17
CA THR A 313 -7.89 -13.17 -2.33
C THR A 313 -9.05 -13.14 -3.32
N ILE A 314 -9.57 -14.30 -3.73
CA ILE A 314 -10.70 -14.39 -4.68
C ILE A 314 -12.00 -13.91 -4.04
N SER A 315 -12.27 -14.27 -2.78
CA SER A 315 -13.46 -13.84 -2.05
C SER A 315 -13.54 -12.32 -1.96
N TYR A 316 -12.43 -11.66 -1.56
CA TYR A 316 -12.37 -10.21 -1.55
C TYR A 316 -12.54 -9.60 -2.96
N ALA A 317 -11.86 -10.16 -3.96
CA ALA A 317 -11.91 -9.65 -5.34
C ALA A 317 -13.32 -9.75 -5.97
N THR A 318 -14.12 -10.73 -5.54
CA THR A 318 -15.48 -10.99 -6.04
C THR A 318 -16.58 -10.43 -5.15
N SER A 319 -16.27 -10.00 -3.93
CA SER A 319 -17.23 -9.37 -3.02
C SER A 319 -17.85 -8.09 -3.63
N GLN A 320 -19.14 -7.90 -3.34
CA GLN A 320 -19.95 -6.75 -3.74
C GLN A 320 -20.56 -6.05 -2.51
N ASP A 321 -20.02 -6.32 -1.32
CA ASP A 321 -20.54 -5.76 -0.07
C ASP A 321 -20.07 -4.31 0.13
N ASP A 322 -20.87 -3.37 -0.38
CA ASP A 322 -20.62 -1.93 -0.23
C ASP A 322 -20.53 -1.48 1.24
N SER A 323 -21.31 -2.09 2.13
CA SER A 323 -21.32 -1.73 3.55
C SER A 323 -19.98 -2.04 4.22
N PHE A 324 -19.41 -3.19 3.87
CA PHE A 324 -18.07 -3.58 4.27
C PHE A 324 -17.01 -2.62 3.73
N PHE A 325 -17.04 -2.31 2.43
CA PHE A 325 -16.00 -1.50 1.79
C PHE A 325 -15.88 -0.06 2.35
N ARG A 326 -16.91 0.43 3.06
CA ARG A 326 -16.94 1.75 3.71
C ARG A 326 -16.21 1.81 5.06
N LYS A 327 -16.08 0.70 5.76
CA LYS A 327 -15.56 0.68 7.14
C LYS A 327 -14.03 0.73 7.16
N ILE A 328 -13.46 1.79 7.71
CA ILE A 328 -12.03 1.91 7.97
C ILE A 328 -11.80 2.12 9.45
N LEU A 329 -10.97 1.27 10.05
CA LEU A 329 -10.64 1.29 11.46
C LEU A 329 -9.23 1.85 11.68
N MET A 330 -9.15 2.89 12.50
CA MET A 330 -7.89 3.43 13.01
C MET A 330 -7.63 2.92 14.42
N VAL A 331 -6.49 2.28 14.64
CA VAL A 331 -6.12 1.68 15.93
C VAL A 331 -4.85 2.36 16.46
N GLY A 332 -4.90 2.85 17.70
CA GLY A 332 -3.83 3.62 18.29
C GLY A 332 -3.60 3.25 19.75
N GLU A 333 -2.44 2.67 20.05
CA GLU A 333 -2.02 2.36 21.41
C GLU A 333 -1.28 3.56 22.05
N TYR A 334 -1.10 3.53 23.36
CA TYR A 334 -0.08 4.32 24.03
C TYR A 334 1.31 3.74 23.71
N ILE A 335 2.24 4.60 23.27
CA ILE A 335 3.58 4.25 22.79
C ILE A 335 4.69 4.81 23.70
N GLY A 336 4.45 5.97 24.33
CA GLY A 336 5.36 6.54 25.34
C GLY A 336 6.58 7.28 24.81
N PHE A 337 6.52 7.84 23.60
CA PHE A 337 7.60 8.65 23.00
C PHE A 337 7.59 10.13 23.41
N GLY A 338 6.71 10.53 24.33
CA GLY A 338 6.57 11.90 24.83
C GLY A 338 5.70 12.79 23.95
N GLY A 339 5.08 13.80 24.58
CA GLY A 339 4.40 14.88 23.88
C GLY A 339 3.30 14.41 22.91
N VAL A 340 3.35 14.86 21.65
CA VAL A 340 2.40 14.41 20.61
C VAL A 340 2.64 12.98 20.15
N ALA A 341 3.81 12.39 20.45
CA ALA A 341 4.18 11.03 20.05
C ALA A 341 3.79 9.98 21.11
N ASP A 342 3.23 10.37 22.25
CA ASP A 342 2.83 9.43 23.31
C ASP A 342 1.76 8.43 22.88
N PHE A 343 0.95 8.79 21.88
CA PHE A 343 -0.17 7.97 21.44
C PHE A 343 -0.14 7.74 19.93
N GLY A 344 -0.19 6.48 19.51
CA GLY A 344 -0.38 6.07 18.11
C GLY A 344 -1.62 6.72 17.49
N SER A 345 -2.65 6.99 18.29
CA SER A 345 -3.86 7.73 17.85
C SER A 345 -3.56 9.07 17.17
N ASN A 346 -2.52 9.81 17.60
CA ASN A 346 -2.15 11.09 16.97
C ASN A 346 -1.58 10.87 15.55
N TYR A 347 -0.81 9.81 15.36
CA TYR A 347 -0.34 9.38 14.04
C TYR A 347 -1.52 8.97 13.15
N LYS A 348 -2.48 8.24 13.72
CA LYS A 348 -3.68 7.78 12.99
C LYS A 348 -4.61 8.92 12.60
N ASP A 349 -4.70 9.98 13.40
CA ASP A 349 -5.50 11.17 13.06
C ASP A 349 -4.96 11.89 11.81
N GLU A 350 -3.63 11.87 11.57
CA GLU A 350 -3.03 12.40 10.34
C GLU A 350 -3.45 11.57 9.11
N VAL A 351 -3.40 10.24 9.20
CA VAL A 351 -3.85 9.34 8.13
C VAL A 351 -5.35 9.46 7.88
N LYS A 352 -6.15 9.51 8.96
CA LYS A 352 -7.60 9.68 8.92
C LYS A 352 -8.02 10.95 8.17
N SER A 353 -7.20 12.00 8.19
CA SER A 353 -7.47 13.24 7.46
C SER A 353 -7.40 13.11 5.93
N LEU A 354 -6.71 12.07 5.43
CA LEU A 354 -6.61 11.74 4.00
C LEU A 354 -7.81 10.93 3.50
N ILE A 355 -8.63 10.40 4.41
CA ILE A 355 -9.73 9.50 4.08
C ILE A 355 -10.98 10.31 3.71
N PRO A 356 -11.55 10.09 2.51
CA PRO A 356 -12.77 10.77 2.06
C PRO A 356 -13.97 10.57 3.00
N GLU A 357 -14.87 11.55 3.04
CA GLU A 357 -16.03 11.54 3.95
C GLU A 357 -17.08 10.46 3.63
N GLU A 358 -17.03 9.82 2.46
CA GLU A 358 -17.90 8.68 2.14
C GLU A 358 -17.54 7.37 2.88
N TYR A 359 -16.39 7.33 3.55
CA TYR A 359 -15.97 6.21 4.40
C TYR A 359 -16.42 6.41 5.85
N GLU A 360 -16.86 5.32 6.46
CA GLU A 360 -17.07 5.26 7.90
C GLU A 360 -15.71 5.09 8.59
N LYS A 361 -15.30 6.14 9.31
CA LYS A 361 -13.99 6.21 9.99
C LYS A 361 -14.15 5.82 11.47
N LEU A 362 -13.97 4.55 11.76
CA LEU A 362 -13.97 3.98 13.11
C LEU A 362 -12.62 4.23 13.81
N THR A 363 -12.63 4.28 15.14
CA THR A 363 -11.42 4.50 15.95
C THR A 363 -11.41 3.61 17.19
N LEU A 364 -10.27 3.00 17.48
CA LEU A 364 -9.97 2.30 18.73
C LEU A 364 -8.67 2.87 19.32
N TYR A 365 -8.80 3.85 20.22
CA TYR A 365 -7.68 4.65 20.72
C TYR A 365 -7.57 4.59 22.24
N ASP A 366 -6.37 4.33 22.74
CA ASP A 366 -6.08 4.41 24.19
C ASP A 366 -6.32 5.82 24.73
N ARG A 367 -5.92 6.85 23.97
CA ARG A 367 -6.10 8.27 24.31
C ARG A 367 -7.55 8.61 24.68
N ASP A 368 -8.50 8.02 23.98
CA ASP A 368 -9.93 8.33 24.08
C ASP A 368 -10.69 7.25 24.87
N TRP A 369 -9.99 6.23 25.39
CA TRP A 369 -10.61 5.10 26.08
C TRP A 369 -11.10 5.50 27.48
N PRO A 370 -12.38 5.24 27.84
CA PRO A 370 -12.93 5.63 29.14
C PRO A 370 -12.19 5.07 30.37
N GLY A 371 -11.52 3.92 30.21
CA GLY A 371 -10.75 3.26 31.26
C GLY A 371 -9.26 3.62 31.32
N PHE A 372 -8.77 4.49 30.42
CA PHE A 372 -7.34 4.80 30.34
C PHE A 372 -6.87 5.65 31.53
N ASN A 373 -5.77 5.25 32.15
CA ASN A 373 -5.14 5.97 33.26
C ASN A 373 -3.74 6.44 32.84
N PRO A 374 -3.48 7.74 32.69
CA PRO A 374 -2.17 8.24 32.29
C PRO A 374 -1.06 8.00 33.34
N ASN A 375 -1.42 7.65 34.59
CA ASN A 375 -0.44 7.25 35.60
C ASN A 375 -0.12 5.75 35.56
N ASP A 376 -0.86 4.98 34.77
CA ASP A 376 -0.67 3.54 34.54
C ASP A 376 -1.00 3.18 33.07
N PRO A 377 -0.33 3.84 32.10
CA PRO A 377 -0.75 3.78 30.70
C PRO A 377 -0.48 2.41 30.07
N TRP A 378 0.42 1.62 30.66
CA TRP A 378 0.82 0.29 30.18
C TRP A 378 -0.15 -0.82 30.59
N ASN A 379 -0.99 -0.59 31.60
CA ASN A 379 -1.94 -1.57 32.13
C ASN A 379 -3.39 -1.09 31.99
N THR A 380 -3.63 -0.04 31.20
CA THR A 380 -4.96 0.50 30.93
C THR A 380 -5.11 0.83 29.45
N GLY A 381 -6.34 0.82 28.93
CA GLY A 381 -6.62 0.94 27.50
C GLY A 381 -7.67 -0.06 27.05
N TRP A 382 -7.86 -0.17 25.73
CA TRP A 382 -8.72 -1.19 25.12
C TRP A 382 -8.03 -2.56 25.16
N GLU A 383 -8.78 -3.66 25.25
CA GLU A 383 -8.21 -5.01 25.35
C GLU A 383 -8.31 -5.76 24.02
N LYS A 384 -7.65 -6.91 23.92
CA LYS A 384 -7.64 -7.72 22.69
C LYS A 384 -9.06 -8.11 22.24
N GLU A 385 -9.99 -8.32 23.16
CA GLU A 385 -11.38 -8.66 22.84
C GLU A 385 -12.08 -7.54 22.08
N ASP A 386 -11.76 -6.26 22.37
CA ASP A 386 -12.37 -5.10 21.70
C ASP A 386 -11.98 -5.04 20.22
N ILE A 387 -10.70 -5.29 19.90
CA ILE A 387 -10.26 -5.32 18.50
C ILE A 387 -10.76 -6.58 17.79
N MET A 388 -10.74 -7.74 18.44
CA MET A 388 -11.26 -8.99 17.85
C MET A 388 -12.74 -8.88 17.49
N GLU A 389 -13.56 -8.21 18.31
CA GLU A 389 -14.97 -7.96 18.00
C GLU A 389 -15.13 -7.13 16.72
N LEU A 390 -14.36 -6.04 16.58
CA LEU A 390 -14.39 -5.19 15.38
C LEU A 390 -13.92 -5.93 14.12
N LEU A 391 -12.86 -6.74 14.22
CA LEU A 391 -12.37 -7.54 13.11
C LEU A 391 -13.41 -8.61 12.69
N ASN A 392 -14.08 -9.23 13.66
CA ASN A 392 -15.13 -10.22 13.44
C ASN A 392 -16.43 -9.63 12.86
N ASP A 393 -16.80 -8.40 13.24
CA ASP A 393 -17.94 -7.67 12.66
C ASP A 393 -17.70 -7.28 11.19
N GLY A 394 -16.42 -7.17 10.80
CA GLY A 394 -15.99 -6.89 9.44
C GLY A 394 -15.70 -5.40 9.22
N VAL A 395 -14.41 -5.10 9.10
CA VAL A 395 -13.85 -3.80 8.74
C VAL A 395 -12.99 -3.96 7.49
N HIS A 396 -13.03 -3.04 6.55
CA HIS A 396 -12.34 -3.24 5.28
C HIS A 396 -10.85 -2.92 5.36
N ILE A 397 -10.49 -1.81 6.01
CA ILE A 397 -9.10 -1.39 6.19
C ILE A 397 -8.86 -1.14 7.67
N VAL A 398 -7.74 -1.64 8.18
CA VAL A 398 -7.25 -1.40 9.53
C VAL A 398 -5.88 -0.73 9.42
N ASN A 399 -5.71 0.40 10.10
CA ASN A 399 -4.42 1.09 10.19
C ASN A 399 -4.04 1.26 11.66
N HIS A 400 -2.89 0.69 12.02
CA HIS A 400 -2.46 0.51 13.40
C HIS A 400 -1.12 1.21 13.67
N ASP A 401 -1.04 1.85 14.83
CA ASP A 401 0.22 2.26 15.43
C ASP A 401 0.22 1.96 16.93
N GLY A 402 1.23 1.20 17.37
CA GLY A 402 1.27 0.59 18.69
C GLY A 402 2.38 -0.44 18.83
N HIS A 403 2.45 -1.08 19.98
CA HIS A 403 3.51 -2.04 20.26
C HIS A 403 3.30 -3.33 19.48
N SER A 404 4.40 -3.89 18.98
CA SER A 404 4.36 -5.15 18.25
C SER A 404 5.65 -5.93 18.42
N TYR A 405 5.56 -7.22 18.13
CA TYR A 405 6.67 -8.17 18.08
C TYR A 405 6.33 -9.25 17.06
N TYR A 406 7.27 -10.15 16.76
CA TYR A 406 7.04 -11.23 15.78
C TYR A 406 5.74 -11.98 16.00
N GLY A 407 5.40 -12.35 17.24
CA GLY A 407 4.14 -13.04 17.57
C GLY A 407 3.06 -12.16 18.24
N TYR A 408 3.10 -10.83 18.07
CA TYR A 408 2.21 -9.90 18.78
C TYR A 408 1.94 -8.61 17.99
N ASN A 409 0.67 -8.24 17.81
CA ASN A 409 0.24 -7.00 17.16
C ASN A 409 -1.17 -6.62 17.63
N MET A 410 -1.45 -5.32 17.82
CA MET A 410 -2.78 -4.83 18.25
C MET A 410 -3.29 -5.53 19.51
N ARG A 411 -2.42 -5.74 20.50
CA ARG A 411 -2.70 -6.53 21.72
C ARG A 411 -3.07 -8.00 21.52
N MET A 412 -3.08 -8.51 20.30
CA MET A 412 -3.31 -9.93 19.97
C MET A 412 -1.99 -10.68 19.86
N ARG A 413 -2.03 -11.97 20.19
CA ARG A 413 -0.99 -12.96 19.86
C ARG A 413 -1.43 -13.80 18.67
N ASN A 414 -0.50 -14.55 18.07
CA ASN A 414 -0.79 -15.51 16.99
C ASN A 414 -2.04 -16.38 17.28
N SER A 415 -2.12 -16.96 18.48
CA SER A 415 -3.28 -17.79 18.87
C SER A 415 -4.61 -17.03 18.90
N ASP A 416 -4.60 -15.73 19.18
CA ASP A 416 -5.82 -14.91 19.17
C ASP A 416 -6.27 -14.65 17.71
N VAL A 417 -5.32 -14.49 16.79
CA VAL A 417 -5.60 -14.35 15.35
C VAL A 417 -6.20 -15.63 14.77
N ASP A 418 -5.69 -16.80 15.19
CA ASP A 418 -6.20 -18.10 14.77
C ASP A 418 -7.65 -18.35 15.21
N GLU A 419 -8.09 -17.68 16.28
CA GLU A 419 -9.45 -17.73 16.83
C GLU A 419 -10.44 -16.75 16.17
N LEU A 420 -9.98 -15.89 15.24
CA LEU A 420 -10.86 -15.01 14.47
C LEU A 420 -11.89 -15.82 13.66
N THR A 421 -13.04 -15.21 13.42
CA THR A 421 -14.21 -15.80 12.76
C THR A 421 -14.76 -14.94 11.62
N ASN A 422 -14.03 -13.89 11.22
CA ASN A 422 -14.44 -12.95 10.19
C ASN A 422 -14.46 -13.60 8.80
N ASN A 423 -15.60 -13.50 8.10
CA ASN A 423 -15.74 -13.90 6.70
C ASN A 423 -15.56 -12.71 5.73
N GLN A 424 -15.47 -11.51 6.28
CA GLN A 424 -15.10 -10.30 5.56
C GLN A 424 -13.62 -10.02 5.86
N TYR A 425 -12.76 -10.29 4.89
CA TYR A 425 -11.32 -10.22 5.05
C TYR A 425 -10.83 -8.78 4.96
N TYR A 426 -10.10 -8.32 5.96
CA TYR A 426 -9.60 -6.95 6.01
C TYR A 426 -8.21 -6.79 5.37
N PHE A 427 -7.82 -5.56 5.11
CA PHE A 427 -6.42 -5.19 4.94
C PHE A 427 -5.89 -4.57 6.23
N LEU A 428 -4.65 -4.85 6.59
CA LEU A 428 -4.02 -4.31 7.79
C LEU A 428 -2.67 -3.66 7.48
N TYR A 429 -2.52 -2.39 7.83
CA TYR A 429 -1.25 -1.67 7.81
C TYR A 429 -0.84 -1.39 9.25
N SER A 430 0.37 -1.80 9.66
CA SER A 430 0.88 -1.59 11.01
C SER A 430 2.28 -0.99 10.98
N GLN A 431 2.49 0.07 11.78
CA GLN A 431 3.82 0.62 12.04
C GLN A 431 4.59 -0.14 13.12
N GLY A 432 3.96 -1.04 13.86
CA GLY A 432 4.58 -1.72 14.99
C GLY A 432 5.81 -2.56 14.60
N CYS A 433 6.70 -2.78 15.56
CA CYS A 433 7.92 -3.56 15.35
C CYS A 433 7.68 -5.03 14.96
N MET A 434 8.47 -5.54 14.02
CA MET A 434 8.77 -6.95 13.75
C MET A 434 7.59 -7.88 13.43
N ALA A 435 6.35 -7.37 13.42
CA ALA A 435 5.16 -8.17 13.20
C ALA A 435 5.08 -8.77 11.78
N GLY A 436 5.83 -8.20 10.82
CA GLY A 436 5.96 -8.70 9.45
C GLY A 436 7.29 -9.39 9.17
N GLY A 437 7.99 -9.87 10.20
CA GLY A 437 9.28 -10.55 10.07
C GLY A 437 9.15 -11.98 9.55
N PHE A 438 8.77 -12.12 8.28
CA PHE A 438 8.53 -13.38 7.56
C PHE A 438 9.77 -14.26 7.35
N ASP A 439 10.93 -13.87 7.88
CA ASP A 439 12.14 -14.68 7.87
C ASP A 439 12.29 -15.52 9.14
N ASN A 440 11.25 -15.57 9.96
CA ASN A 440 11.09 -16.40 11.15
C ASN A 440 12.31 -16.46 12.08
N PRO A 441 12.90 -15.32 12.48
CA PRO A 441 14.15 -15.32 13.25
C PRO A 441 14.02 -15.92 14.66
N ASN A 442 12.78 -16.11 15.15
CA ASN A 442 12.49 -16.80 16.42
C ASN A 442 12.05 -18.27 16.24
N GLY A 443 12.09 -18.81 15.02
CA GLY A 443 11.69 -20.19 14.70
C GLY A 443 10.18 -20.44 14.75
N TYR A 444 9.37 -19.42 14.44
CA TYR A 444 7.93 -19.51 14.28
C TYR A 444 7.44 -18.37 13.38
N ASP A 445 6.30 -18.57 12.71
CA ASP A 445 5.69 -17.63 11.78
C ASP A 445 5.26 -16.34 12.45
N CYS A 446 5.55 -15.21 11.81
CA CYS A 446 5.19 -13.92 12.35
C CYS A 446 3.66 -13.71 12.32
N ILE A 447 3.14 -12.83 13.16
CA ILE A 447 1.70 -12.60 13.30
C ILE A 447 1.07 -12.07 12.00
N ALA A 448 1.86 -11.42 11.14
CA ALA A 448 1.42 -11.06 9.79
C ALA A 448 1.02 -12.29 8.97
N GLU A 449 1.76 -13.39 9.07
CA GLU A 449 1.47 -14.66 8.38
C GLU A 449 0.22 -15.29 8.95
N HIS A 450 0.04 -15.24 10.28
CA HIS A 450 -1.20 -15.67 10.91
C HIS A 450 -2.42 -14.91 10.37
N HIS A 451 -2.30 -13.60 10.18
CA HIS A 451 -3.37 -12.81 9.57
C HIS A 451 -3.62 -13.21 8.10
N THR A 452 -2.60 -13.60 7.33
CA THR A 452 -2.72 -13.79 5.88
C THR A 452 -2.92 -15.23 5.42
N VAL A 453 -2.36 -16.24 6.10
CA VAL A 453 -2.26 -17.60 5.55
C VAL A 453 -2.56 -18.72 6.55
N GLU A 454 -2.24 -18.59 7.85
CA GLU A 454 -2.41 -19.69 8.82
C GLU A 454 -3.89 -20.04 9.10
N THR A 455 -4.77 -19.04 8.97
CA THR A 455 -6.20 -19.21 9.17
C THR A 455 -7.00 -18.83 7.92
N SER A 456 -8.16 -19.49 7.79
CA SER A 456 -9.18 -19.18 6.78
C SER A 456 -9.88 -17.84 7.04
N HIS A 457 -9.62 -17.21 8.19
CA HIS A 457 -10.11 -15.89 8.60
C HIS A 457 -8.98 -14.84 8.53
N GLY A 458 -9.17 -13.68 9.16
CA GLY A 458 -8.15 -12.62 9.23
C GLY A 458 -8.12 -11.74 7.98
N ALA A 459 -6.91 -11.39 7.54
CA ALA A 459 -6.66 -10.43 6.47
C ALA A 459 -6.50 -11.10 5.10
N PHE A 460 -6.84 -10.39 4.02
CA PHE A 460 -6.43 -10.78 2.66
C PHE A 460 -5.03 -10.25 2.28
N ALA A 461 -4.53 -9.25 3.00
CA ALA A 461 -3.18 -8.72 2.84
C ALA A 461 -2.81 -7.82 4.03
N VAL A 462 -1.52 -7.74 4.33
CA VAL A 462 -0.97 -6.84 5.33
C VAL A 462 0.30 -6.13 4.86
N ILE A 463 0.58 -4.96 5.45
CA ILE A 463 1.89 -4.31 5.41
C ILE A 463 2.32 -4.10 6.86
N MET A 464 3.40 -4.75 7.25
CA MET A 464 3.96 -4.69 8.59
C MET A 464 5.48 -4.67 8.52
N ASN A 465 6.11 -4.11 9.54
CA ASN A 465 7.57 -3.99 9.58
C ASN A 465 8.22 -5.34 9.89
N ALA A 466 9.20 -5.73 9.08
CA ALA A 466 10.00 -6.93 9.31
C ALA A 466 11.02 -6.79 10.45
N ARG A 467 11.38 -5.55 10.81
CA ARG A 467 12.29 -5.22 11.91
C ARG A 467 11.69 -4.08 12.75
N TYR A 468 12.53 -3.27 13.41
CA TYR A 468 12.05 -2.21 14.30
C TYR A 468 11.23 -1.18 13.53
N GLY A 469 9.96 -1.04 13.90
CA GLY A 469 9.19 0.13 13.52
C GLY A 469 9.75 1.35 14.26
N LEU A 470 10.03 2.41 13.50
CA LEU A 470 10.72 3.60 13.99
C LEU A 470 9.77 4.78 14.17
N GLY A 471 9.75 5.32 15.38
CA GLY A 471 9.11 6.58 15.77
C GLY A 471 10.11 7.70 15.99
N MET A 472 9.63 8.88 16.39
CA MET A 472 10.46 10.03 16.77
C MET A 472 9.99 10.58 18.12
N GLU A 473 10.93 10.84 19.01
CA GLU A 473 10.67 11.43 20.31
C GLU A 473 9.90 12.76 20.18
N GLU A 474 8.80 12.90 20.90
CA GLU A 474 7.96 14.09 20.95
C GLU A 474 7.52 14.64 19.57
N SER A 475 7.50 13.81 18.52
CA SER A 475 7.07 14.20 17.17
C SER A 475 6.41 13.06 16.39
N THR A 476 5.34 13.37 15.66
CA THR A 476 4.71 12.43 14.73
C THR A 476 5.45 12.32 13.40
N ASP A 477 6.40 13.22 13.13
CA ASP A 477 7.24 13.21 11.93
C ASP A 477 8.34 12.13 12.02
N ALA A 478 7.93 10.87 11.90
CA ALA A 478 8.78 9.71 12.07
C ALA A 478 8.85 8.85 10.79
N PRO A 479 9.93 8.05 10.61
CA PRO A 479 10.11 7.26 9.39
C PRO A 479 8.92 6.36 9.05
N SER A 480 8.43 5.56 10.01
CA SER A 480 7.30 4.65 9.76
C SER A 480 6.01 5.40 9.40
N GLN A 481 5.78 6.55 10.04
CA GLN A 481 4.62 7.39 9.77
C GLN A 481 4.67 8.00 8.37
N ARG A 482 5.86 8.33 7.87
CA ARG A 482 6.01 8.89 6.51
C ARG A 482 5.60 7.88 5.45
N TYR A 483 5.99 6.61 5.60
CA TYR A 483 5.53 5.55 4.70
C TYR A 483 4.03 5.30 4.82
N ASP A 484 3.48 5.35 6.04
CA ASP A 484 2.05 5.18 6.28
C ASP A 484 1.21 6.27 5.60
N ILE A 485 1.52 7.54 5.86
CA ILE A 485 0.89 8.69 5.19
C ILE A 485 1.00 8.55 3.67
N SER A 486 2.18 8.22 3.16
CA SER A 486 2.41 8.17 1.71
C SER A 486 1.65 7.00 1.05
N PHE A 487 1.49 5.87 1.75
CA PHE A 487 0.66 4.76 1.30
C PHE A 487 -0.82 5.18 1.21
N PHE A 488 -1.35 5.83 2.24
CA PHE A 488 -2.74 6.26 2.25
C PHE A 488 -3.04 7.41 1.28
N LYS A 489 -2.08 8.30 1.03
CA LYS A 489 -2.14 9.26 -0.09
C LYS A 489 -2.23 8.55 -1.44
N ALA A 490 -1.44 7.51 -1.65
CA ALA A 490 -1.51 6.70 -2.88
C ALA A 490 -2.92 6.11 -3.09
N VAL A 491 -3.52 5.61 -2.00
CA VAL A 491 -4.83 4.95 -2.03
C VAL A 491 -5.98 5.93 -2.22
N PHE A 492 -5.95 7.11 -1.58
CA PHE A 492 -7.10 8.02 -1.52
C PHE A 492 -6.97 9.30 -2.35
N GLU A 493 -5.76 9.82 -2.58
CA GLU A 493 -5.55 11.13 -3.21
C GLU A 493 -4.93 11.03 -4.61
N GLU A 494 -3.95 10.14 -4.81
CA GLU A 494 -3.13 10.08 -6.05
C GLU A 494 -3.71 9.18 -7.16
N GLY A 495 -4.85 8.54 -6.91
CA GLY A 495 -5.50 7.64 -7.87
C GLY A 495 -4.69 6.38 -8.21
N ILE A 496 -3.79 5.96 -7.31
CA ILE A 496 -2.91 4.79 -7.50
C ILE A 496 -3.59 3.48 -7.11
N ARG A 497 -4.64 3.56 -6.29
CA ARG A 497 -5.49 2.45 -5.85
C ARG A 497 -5.84 1.40 -6.91
N GLU A 498 -6.21 1.82 -8.12
CA GLU A 498 -6.68 0.94 -9.22
C GLU A 498 -5.59 0.02 -9.78
N LEU A 499 -4.35 0.30 -9.42
CA LEU A 499 -3.17 -0.35 -9.98
C LEU A 499 -2.61 -1.38 -8.99
N GLY A 500 -3.39 -1.74 -7.96
CA GLY A 500 -3.04 -2.74 -6.96
C GLY A 500 -2.26 -2.19 -5.78
N ARG A 501 -2.34 -2.91 -4.66
CA ARG A 501 -1.65 -2.57 -3.41
C ARG A 501 -0.14 -2.61 -3.52
N GLY A 502 0.40 -3.46 -4.38
CA GLY A 502 1.84 -3.50 -4.67
C GLY A 502 2.33 -2.14 -5.15
N ARG A 503 1.59 -1.50 -6.06
CA ARG A 503 1.94 -0.17 -6.53
C ARG A 503 1.80 0.89 -5.43
N ALA A 504 0.77 0.82 -4.59
CA ALA A 504 0.62 1.77 -3.49
C ALA A 504 1.78 1.68 -2.47
N ASN A 505 2.25 0.46 -2.16
CA ASN A 505 3.41 0.25 -1.27
C ASN A 505 4.74 0.70 -1.91
N HIS A 506 4.94 0.45 -3.20
CA HIS A 506 6.13 0.97 -3.89
C HIS A 506 6.07 2.49 -4.07
N TYR A 507 4.88 3.07 -4.26
CA TYR A 507 4.74 4.53 -4.29
C TYR A 507 5.12 5.17 -2.95
N SER A 508 4.67 4.61 -1.81
CA SER A 508 5.02 5.18 -0.50
C SER A 508 6.53 5.22 -0.27
N LYS A 509 7.23 4.23 -0.81
CA LYS A 509 8.69 4.12 -0.87
C LYS A 509 9.31 5.19 -1.76
N GLU A 510 8.89 5.25 -3.02
CA GLU A 510 9.38 6.18 -4.05
C GLU A 510 9.16 7.65 -3.67
N ASP A 511 8.02 8.00 -3.06
CA ASP A 511 7.67 9.36 -2.60
C ASP A 511 8.62 9.89 -1.50
N ASN A 512 9.32 8.99 -0.80
CA ASN A 512 10.25 9.32 0.27
C ASN A 512 11.73 9.17 -0.13
N VAL A 513 12.04 8.88 -1.40
CA VAL A 513 13.44 8.69 -1.84
C VAL A 513 14.29 9.95 -1.64
N TRP A 514 13.73 11.14 -1.81
CA TRP A 514 14.46 12.41 -1.62
C TRP A 514 15.04 12.57 -0.20
N ARG A 515 14.48 11.87 0.79
CA ARG A 515 14.94 11.89 2.18
C ARG A 515 15.45 10.54 2.66
N ILE A 516 15.80 9.62 1.77
CA ILE A 516 16.20 8.24 2.12
C ILE A 516 17.40 8.19 3.09
N ASP A 517 18.26 9.21 3.05
CA ASP A 517 19.44 9.34 3.89
C ASP A 517 19.14 9.97 5.27
N GLU A 518 17.91 10.38 5.54
CA GLU A 518 17.50 10.82 6.87
C GLU A 518 17.41 9.61 7.84
N PRO A 519 17.57 9.83 9.16
CA PRO A 519 17.58 8.76 10.14
C PRO A 519 16.37 7.83 10.06
N GLY A 520 16.63 6.54 9.89
CA GLY A 520 15.61 5.49 9.85
C GLY A 520 14.78 5.41 8.57
N MET A 521 14.92 6.34 7.61
CA MET A 521 14.13 6.31 6.38
C MET A 521 14.48 5.09 5.52
N ARG A 522 15.76 4.81 5.29
CA ARG A 522 16.20 3.62 4.55
C ARG A 522 15.84 2.30 5.24
N TRP A 523 15.91 2.28 6.57
CA TRP A 523 15.49 1.11 7.35
C TRP A 523 14.02 0.78 7.10
N ALA A 524 13.13 1.76 7.28
CA ALA A 524 11.71 1.58 7.07
C ALA A 524 11.34 1.35 5.58
N TYR A 525 12.15 1.85 4.64
CA TYR A 525 12.02 1.54 3.21
C TYR A 525 12.20 0.03 2.93
N TYR A 526 13.21 -0.60 3.54
CA TYR A 526 13.52 -2.01 3.30
C TYR A 526 12.55 -2.96 4.01
N GLU A 527 12.05 -2.62 5.18
CA GLU A 527 11.26 -3.57 6.01
C GLU A 527 9.76 -3.60 5.71
N THR A 528 9.23 -2.58 5.02
CA THR A 528 7.78 -2.44 4.71
C THR A 528 7.38 -3.33 3.53
N ASN A 529 7.32 -4.63 3.75
CA ASN A 529 6.95 -5.62 2.73
C ASN A 529 5.41 -5.79 2.66
N LEU A 530 4.89 -6.03 1.45
CA LEU A 530 3.48 -6.39 1.24
C LEU A 530 3.33 -7.90 1.31
N LEU A 531 2.72 -8.40 2.39
CA LEU A 531 2.28 -9.79 2.46
C LEU A 531 0.85 -9.87 1.92
N GLY A 532 0.71 -10.24 0.66
CA GLY A 532 -0.54 -10.18 -0.07
C GLY A 532 -0.36 -10.17 -1.59
N ASP A 533 -1.46 -10.33 -2.32
CA ASP A 533 -1.48 -10.17 -3.77
C ASP A 533 -1.20 -8.70 -4.17
N PRO A 534 -0.14 -8.41 -4.96
CA PRO A 534 0.25 -7.04 -5.31
C PRO A 534 -0.67 -6.38 -6.33
N GLN A 535 -1.37 -7.17 -7.16
CA GLN A 535 -2.25 -6.64 -8.21
C GLN A 535 -3.63 -6.33 -7.67
N LEU A 536 -4.09 -7.06 -6.66
CA LEU A 536 -5.41 -6.85 -6.10
C LEU A 536 -5.55 -5.42 -5.55
N SER A 537 -6.57 -4.72 -6.04
CA SER A 537 -6.85 -3.30 -5.76
C SER A 537 -7.89 -3.17 -4.65
N PHE A 538 -7.88 -2.06 -3.92
CA PHE A 538 -8.92 -1.81 -2.92
C PHE A 538 -10.29 -1.57 -3.59
N LYS A 539 -11.34 -2.25 -3.12
CA LYS A 539 -12.73 -2.10 -3.56
C LYS A 539 -13.37 -0.82 -3.02
N LYS A 540 -13.92 0.00 -3.91
CA LYS A 540 -14.51 1.28 -3.54
C LYS A 540 -15.92 1.08 -2.98
N PRO A 541 -16.35 1.95 -2.06
CA PRO A 541 -17.76 2.12 -1.84
C PRO A 541 -18.43 2.60 -3.12
N GLU A 542 -19.41 1.87 -3.61
CA GLU A 542 -20.25 2.24 -4.75
C GLU A 542 -21.65 2.59 -4.22
N ILE A 543 -22.26 3.63 -4.78
CA ILE A 543 -23.70 3.82 -4.55
C ILE A 543 -24.45 2.76 -5.36
N GLY A 544 -25.49 2.19 -4.79
CA GLY A 544 -26.35 1.19 -5.44
C GLY A 544 -27.82 1.57 -5.28
N ILE A 545 -28.71 0.90 -6.01
CA ILE A 545 -30.15 1.09 -5.88
C ILE A 545 -30.91 -0.21 -6.20
N SER A 546 -31.86 -0.57 -5.33
CA SER A 546 -32.80 -1.67 -5.55
C SER A 546 -34.26 -1.21 -5.44
N ILE A 547 -35.14 -1.76 -6.28
CA ILE A 547 -36.59 -1.61 -6.20
C ILE A 547 -37.12 -2.71 -5.28
N GLU A 548 -37.37 -2.34 -4.02
CA GLU A 548 -37.97 -3.22 -3.01
C GLU A 548 -39.47 -3.45 -3.24
N LYS A 549 -40.13 -2.49 -3.89
CA LYS A 549 -41.52 -2.64 -4.29
C LYS A 549 -41.79 -1.89 -5.59
N PRO A 550 -42.40 -2.54 -6.60
CA PRO A 550 -42.89 -3.93 -6.59
C PRO A 550 -41.81 -4.99 -6.87
N ILE A 551 -41.77 -6.05 -6.06
CA ILE A 551 -41.19 -7.35 -6.46
C ILE A 551 -42.18 -8.17 -7.31
N GLU A 552 -41.71 -9.28 -7.87
CA GLU A 552 -42.45 -10.21 -8.72
C GLU A 552 -43.73 -10.73 -8.06
N GLY A 553 -44.91 -10.29 -8.54
CA GLY A 553 -46.19 -10.79 -8.07
C GLY A 553 -47.40 -9.88 -8.33
N LEU A 554 -48.56 -10.30 -7.83
CA LEU A 554 -49.83 -9.57 -7.97
C LEU A 554 -50.08 -8.61 -6.79
N TYR A 555 -50.26 -7.32 -7.08
CA TYR A 555 -50.64 -6.29 -6.12
C TYR A 555 -52.06 -5.79 -6.37
N LEU A 556 -52.84 -5.60 -5.30
CA LEU A 556 -54.18 -5.02 -5.33
C LEU A 556 -54.23 -3.80 -4.40
N PHE A 557 -54.48 -2.62 -4.95
CA PHE A 557 -54.59 -1.35 -4.23
C PHE A 557 -53.45 -1.16 -3.22
N ASP A 558 -52.21 -1.27 -3.71
CA ASP A 558 -50.97 -1.13 -2.97
C ASP A 558 -50.66 -2.25 -1.95
N ARG A 559 -51.50 -3.29 -1.87
CA ARG A 559 -51.29 -4.46 -1.01
C ARG A 559 -50.79 -5.64 -1.83
N GLY A 560 -49.93 -6.47 -1.24
CA GLY A 560 -49.34 -7.65 -1.90
C GLY A 560 -47.82 -7.71 -1.71
N PRO A 561 -47.12 -8.59 -2.45
CA PRO A 561 -47.67 -9.45 -3.50
C PRO A 561 -48.55 -10.59 -2.95
N PHE A 562 -49.69 -10.87 -3.58
CA PHE A 562 -50.64 -11.95 -3.19
C PHE A 562 -50.42 -13.27 -3.94
N LEU A 563 -49.77 -13.21 -5.10
CA LEU A 563 -49.40 -14.35 -5.93
C LEU A 563 -48.00 -14.12 -6.47
N SER A 564 -47.17 -15.16 -6.49
CA SER A 564 -45.86 -15.10 -7.15
C SER A 564 -46.06 -15.29 -8.67
N ILE A 565 -45.70 -14.27 -9.45
CA ILE A 565 -45.79 -14.24 -10.91
C ILE A 565 -44.51 -13.60 -11.42
N GLN A 566 -43.95 -14.10 -12.53
CA GLN A 566 -42.64 -13.68 -13.07
C GLN A 566 -42.48 -12.18 -13.36
N LYS A 567 -43.58 -11.43 -13.49
CA LYS A 567 -43.57 -9.97 -13.64
C LYS A 567 -44.59 -9.36 -12.68
N PRO A 568 -44.33 -8.16 -12.12
CA PRO A 568 -45.31 -7.49 -11.29
C PRO A 568 -46.58 -7.14 -12.08
N VAL A 569 -47.73 -7.50 -11.50
CA VAL A 569 -49.07 -7.13 -12.00
C VAL A 569 -49.74 -6.30 -10.92
N ILE A 570 -50.20 -5.10 -11.26
CA ILE A 570 -50.68 -4.11 -10.30
C ILE A 570 -52.11 -3.72 -10.68
N ILE A 571 -53.05 -3.87 -9.76
CA ILE A 571 -54.44 -3.40 -9.92
C ILE A 571 -54.69 -2.29 -8.89
N GLY A 572 -54.92 -1.06 -9.36
CA GLY A 572 -55.00 0.14 -8.53
C GLY A 572 -53.66 0.85 -8.34
N SER A 573 -53.61 1.82 -7.40
CA SER A 573 -52.38 2.55 -7.07
C SER A 573 -51.31 1.64 -6.46
N ILE A 574 -50.04 2.01 -6.59
CA ILE A 574 -48.92 1.35 -5.91
C ILE A 574 -47.92 2.36 -5.34
N THR A 575 -47.35 2.05 -4.19
CA THR A 575 -46.18 2.73 -3.64
C THR A 575 -44.93 2.00 -4.12
N ILE A 576 -44.11 2.71 -4.86
CA ILE A 576 -42.79 2.26 -5.31
C ILE A 576 -41.82 2.58 -4.18
N ILE A 577 -41.12 1.56 -3.69
CA ILE A 577 -40.16 1.68 -2.60
C ILE A 577 -38.80 1.30 -3.17
N ALA A 578 -37.81 2.15 -2.94
CA ALA A 578 -36.45 1.93 -3.36
C ALA A 578 -35.51 1.95 -2.15
N SER A 579 -34.48 1.12 -2.19
CA SER A 579 -33.43 1.08 -1.18
C SER A 579 -32.11 1.41 -1.85
N PRO A 580 -31.61 2.64 -1.73
CA PRO A 580 -30.24 2.93 -2.12
C PRO A 580 -29.27 2.21 -1.18
N SER A 581 -28.13 1.75 -1.71
CA SER A 581 -26.98 1.39 -0.91
C SER A 581 -25.94 2.51 -0.97
N GLY A 582 -25.26 2.73 0.15
CA GLY A 582 -24.29 3.81 0.26
C GLY A 582 -24.88 5.18 0.57
N ASN A 583 -24.00 6.18 0.64
CA ASN A 583 -24.40 7.55 0.90
C ASN A 583 -24.90 8.20 -0.41
N VAL A 584 -26.16 8.62 -0.46
CA VAL A 584 -26.82 9.21 -1.62
C VAL A 584 -27.45 10.56 -1.25
N ASP A 585 -27.48 11.50 -2.20
CA ASP A 585 -28.16 12.79 -2.03
C ASP A 585 -29.69 12.68 -2.22
N GLY A 586 -30.13 11.62 -2.91
CA GLY A 586 -31.54 11.30 -3.09
C GLY A 586 -31.80 10.17 -4.08
N VAL A 587 -33.09 9.83 -4.22
CA VAL A 587 -33.60 8.85 -5.17
C VAL A 587 -34.69 9.48 -6.04
N SER A 588 -34.49 9.43 -7.35
CA SER A 588 -35.44 9.88 -8.37
C SER A 588 -36.22 8.70 -8.94
N PHE A 589 -37.54 8.87 -9.07
CA PHE A 589 -38.50 7.88 -9.56
C PHE A 589 -39.05 8.31 -10.91
N TYR A 590 -39.04 7.40 -11.87
CA TYR A 590 -39.46 7.63 -13.24
C TYR A 590 -40.46 6.58 -13.70
N ILE A 591 -41.38 6.99 -14.59
CA ILE A 591 -42.26 6.09 -15.33
C ILE A 591 -42.05 6.34 -16.83
N ASP A 592 -41.71 5.30 -17.58
CA ASP A 592 -41.44 5.35 -19.03
C ASP A 592 -40.43 6.47 -19.41
N GLY A 593 -39.41 6.66 -18.56
CA GLY A 593 -38.37 7.67 -18.72
C GLY A 593 -38.75 9.10 -18.29
N ALA A 594 -40.00 9.35 -17.88
CA ALA A 594 -40.42 10.65 -17.35
C ALA A 594 -40.18 10.72 -15.83
N LEU A 595 -39.48 11.76 -15.36
CA LEU A 595 -39.26 12.01 -13.93
C LEU A 595 -40.58 12.33 -13.25
N MET A 596 -40.93 11.56 -12.22
CA MET A 596 -42.19 11.69 -11.49
C MET A 596 -41.99 12.30 -10.10
N TYR A 597 -40.92 11.92 -9.40
CA TYR A 597 -40.66 12.35 -8.03
C TYR A 597 -39.18 12.19 -7.67
N THR A 598 -38.69 13.01 -6.74
CA THR A 598 -37.35 12.86 -6.14
C THR A 598 -37.49 12.92 -4.63
N ALA A 599 -37.03 11.88 -3.94
CA ALA A 599 -36.93 11.81 -2.49
C ALA A 599 -35.49 12.13 -2.08
N ASN A 600 -35.28 13.24 -1.36
CA ASN A 600 -33.95 13.63 -0.87
C ASN A 600 -33.66 13.13 0.56
N GLU A 601 -34.62 12.49 1.20
CA GLU A 601 -34.52 11.97 2.57
C GLU A 601 -35.30 10.65 2.68
N GLU A 602 -34.91 9.80 3.63
CA GLU A 602 -35.61 8.55 3.93
C GLU A 602 -37.00 8.77 4.57
N PRO A 603 -37.99 7.90 4.30
CA PRO A 603 -37.93 6.75 3.40
C PRO A 603 -37.99 7.14 1.90
N TYR A 604 -37.22 6.45 1.07
CA TYR A 604 -37.23 6.64 -0.38
C TYR A 604 -38.40 5.90 -1.03
N GLU A 605 -39.57 6.53 -1.00
CA GLU A 605 -40.79 5.97 -1.59
C GLU A 605 -41.61 7.01 -2.35
N TRP A 606 -42.33 6.54 -3.37
CA TRP A 606 -43.25 7.35 -4.16
C TRP A 606 -44.54 6.60 -4.49
N LYS A 607 -45.68 7.23 -4.21
CA LYS A 607 -47.00 6.66 -4.54
C LYS A 607 -47.42 6.99 -5.96
N TRP A 608 -47.41 5.98 -6.83
CA TRP A 608 -47.97 6.03 -8.16
C TRP A 608 -49.49 5.81 -8.13
N ASN A 609 -50.25 6.88 -8.38
CA ASN A 609 -51.72 6.89 -8.40
C ASN A 609 -52.32 7.63 -9.62
N SER A 610 -51.54 7.81 -10.69
CA SER A 610 -52.07 8.35 -11.94
C SER A 610 -52.74 7.25 -12.77
N PHE A 611 -53.63 7.64 -13.68
CA PHE A 611 -54.23 6.73 -14.65
C PHE A 611 -53.13 6.04 -15.47
N ALA A 612 -53.12 4.70 -15.47
CA ALA A 612 -52.16 3.89 -16.19
C ALA A 612 -52.76 2.52 -16.53
N ILE A 613 -52.65 2.11 -17.80
CA ILE A 613 -53.17 0.82 -18.28
C ILE A 613 -52.14 0.22 -19.24
N GLY A 614 -51.66 -0.98 -18.94
CA GLY A 614 -50.77 -1.76 -19.81
C GLY A 614 -49.40 -1.98 -19.19
N TYR A 615 -48.41 -2.24 -20.06
CA TYR A 615 -47.02 -2.38 -19.67
C TYR A 615 -46.36 -1.00 -19.54
N HIS A 616 -45.60 -0.82 -18.47
CA HIS A 616 -44.85 0.38 -18.16
C HIS A 616 -43.51 0.00 -17.54
N THR A 617 -42.51 0.87 -17.69
CA THR A 617 -41.21 0.71 -17.05
C THR A 617 -41.11 1.65 -15.86
N ILE A 618 -40.91 1.08 -14.67
CA ILE A 618 -40.48 1.81 -13.49
C ILE A 618 -38.96 1.93 -13.56
N LYS A 619 -38.43 3.14 -13.38
CA LYS A 619 -37.00 3.34 -13.16
C LYS A 619 -36.79 4.11 -11.86
N VAL A 620 -35.84 3.66 -11.06
CA VAL A 620 -35.34 4.37 -9.87
C VAL A 620 -33.88 4.71 -10.10
N GLU A 621 -33.47 5.90 -9.70
CA GLU A 621 -32.10 6.39 -9.84
C GLU A 621 -31.65 6.98 -8.51
N ALA A 622 -30.63 6.38 -7.90
CA ALA A 622 -29.95 6.99 -6.77
C ALA A 622 -28.81 7.87 -7.30
N PHE A 623 -28.64 9.06 -6.74
CA PHE A 623 -27.61 10.00 -7.18
C PHE A 623 -26.82 10.58 -6.01
N LYS A 624 -25.55 10.90 -6.27
CA LYS A 624 -24.67 11.67 -5.39
C LYS A 624 -23.75 12.53 -6.26
N GLU A 625 -23.81 13.84 -6.08
CA GLU A 625 -23.10 14.82 -6.92
C GLU A 625 -23.33 14.57 -8.43
N GLU A 626 -22.28 14.27 -9.21
CA GLU A 626 -22.37 13.94 -10.65
C GLU A 626 -22.51 12.43 -10.94
N LYS A 627 -22.54 11.58 -9.90
CA LYS A 627 -22.67 10.13 -10.05
C LYS A 627 -24.12 9.71 -9.87
N SER A 628 -24.60 8.80 -10.71
CA SER A 628 -25.88 8.13 -10.49
C SER A 628 -25.83 6.65 -10.87
N VAL A 629 -26.70 5.88 -10.24
CA VAL A 629 -26.95 4.47 -10.53
C VAL A 629 -28.45 4.25 -10.66
N GLU A 630 -28.86 3.42 -11.61
CA GLU A 630 -30.27 3.22 -11.93
C GLU A 630 -30.64 1.74 -11.98
N GLN A 631 -31.89 1.45 -11.63
CA GLN A 631 -32.51 0.15 -11.83
C GLN A 631 -33.86 0.33 -12.52
N GLU A 632 -34.14 -0.52 -13.50
CA GLU A 632 -35.41 -0.56 -14.23
C GLU A 632 -36.18 -1.85 -13.95
N LYS A 633 -37.51 -1.76 -13.91
CA LYS A 633 -38.42 -2.90 -13.82
C LYS A 633 -39.67 -2.68 -14.65
N GLU A 634 -39.95 -3.62 -15.55
CA GLU A 634 -41.20 -3.62 -16.32
C GLU A 634 -42.35 -4.20 -15.47
N VAL A 635 -43.49 -3.50 -15.47
CA VAL A 635 -44.70 -3.89 -14.74
C VAL A 635 -45.91 -3.82 -15.65
N PHE A 636 -46.93 -4.64 -15.37
CA PHE A 636 -48.26 -4.45 -15.94
C PHE A 636 -49.15 -3.78 -14.89
N ILE A 637 -49.72 -2.62 -15.20
CA ILE A 637 -50.60 -1.88 -14.29
C ILE A 637 -51.99 -1.65 -14.90
N PHE A 638 -53.02 -1.72 -14.07
CA PHE A 638 -54.39 -1.32 -14.37
C PHE A 638 -54.89 -0.42 -13.23
N ASN A 639 -54.74 0.90 -13.39
CA ASN A 639 -55.20 1.92 -12.44
C ASN A 639 -56.10 2.93 -13.17
N LEU A 640 -57.33 3.08 -12.68
CA LEU A 640 -58.39 3.92 -13.28
C LEU A 640 -58.47 5.30 -12.64
#